data_AF-A0A9P1J051-F1
#
_entry.id   AF-A0A9P1J051-F1
#
_cell.length_a   1.000
_cell.length_b   1.000
_cell.length_c   1.000
_cell.angle_alpha   90.00
_cell.angle_beta   90.00
_cell.angle_gamma   90.00
#
_symmetry.space_group_name_H-M   'P 1'
#
loop_
_entity.id
_entity.type
_entity.pdbx_description
1 polymer ?
#
loop_
_entity_poly.entity_id
_entity_poly.type
_entity_poly.pdbx_seq_one_letter_code
_entity_poly.pdbx_strand_id
1 'polypeptide(L)'
;MSNILIIGNGGRENALAWKILQSENLGELFVAPGNAGTQGHNIDLDITNFPVISEFCKLHQITLVIIGPEVPLSEGITDFLTAEIESIKIFGPTKTGALLESSKIYSKNFMREFQIPTADFHVIQNQEELDNFFEKENLWGSEIVIKADGLASGKGVIIPDSEAEAKHLATSMLNGTLVGDSGKQLLIERKLEGYEVSALAFVDGVTFSRMPLVRDHKRLLENDLGPNTGGMGVIAPVYVPKSIDSQIDEVFRKTLEGLRKRGINYCGVLYAGFLVTSDDVANLLEFNCRFGDPETQILMRLLETDLLDAMHNCVARKLSQTEITWSNNFGCGVVLATRNYPKSGEIGTEVEYLPENTNSTVIFHAGTQISPSTKKLETSGGRIFCVTSITNTLNDARNIANSAADSIKFRGKQWRKDIGVKNKRNTLSYGASGVNIDEGNQFVEDIKSLVKKTLKPGAGQIGGFGAVLDLADSGFSNDSQLVVGIDGVGTKIEIATELNNFNQIGYDVVGMCVNDVICHCAKPLAFLDYYVCGELNRHQATEVLKSISSACIEAGCSLIGGETAEMPGVYGADQWDLAGCAIACREKSWPALPLSNEIREGDLILGIPSNGLHSNGFSLARKVLKVNNISYSDNVPWEENVKFGEILLRGTRLYVSDILEHLKNGIVKGCAHITGGGLVENATRVLKKSQQVTMEIDLSSWKLPELFNFLATSGPVETSEMIRTFNCGIGMVLVVGSEHLETVSKISDVMKIGKVTNWKGEQIKFRNMESFVDRSGFFVEKKEAGRKVRVAVLISGTGSNMRKLIERAEQTDSNCEVVLVVSNKPDALGLEIARSFNTATRVNPHTSDRISGDLKLVKILQDFGVELICLAGYMRILSGEFVKHFPSRIINIHPSLLPAFKGAHALQDALEFGVKVVGCTSHFVDELIDHGPIIYQKSIEVEESDNIETIRAKIQKAEHILFPNSMIEVAKRILNKEI
;
A
#
# COMPACT_ATOMS: atom_id res chain seq x y z
N MET A 1 45.90 -28.41 -3.30
CA MET A 1 44.62 -29.06 -3.03
C MET A 1 44.53 -29.37 -1.56
N SER A 2 43.47 -28.91 -0.91
CA SER A 2 43.27 -28.99 0.54
C SER A 2 42.21 -30.05 0.85
N ASN A 3 42.51 -31.03 1.70
CA ASN A 3 41.49 -31.93 2.23
C ASN A 3 40.72 -31.22 3.35
N ILE A 4 39.39 -31.21 3.23
CA ILE A 4 38.49 -30.39 4.05
C ILE A 4 37.54 -31.29 4.83
N LEU A 5 37.30 -30.97 6.10
CA LEU A 5 36.28 -31.60 6.93
C LEU A 5 35.24 -30.55 7.36
N ILE A 6 33.97 -30.77 7.04
CA ILE A 6 32.85 -29.99 7.57
C ILE A 6 32.22 -30.77 8.73
N ILE A 7 32.08 -30.14 9.88
CA ILE A 7 31.36 -30.70 11.04
C ILE A 7 29.91 -30.22 11.00
N GLY A 8 28.95 -31.16 11.01
CA GLY A 8 27.51 -30.93 11.07
C GLY A 8 26.71 -31.74 10.04
N ASN A 9 25.40 -31.54 10.05
CA ASN A 9 24.43 -32.33 9.25
C ASN A 9 23.19 -31.54 8.79
N GLY A 10 23.16 -30.22 9.00
CA GLY A 10 22.04 -29.36 8.65
C GLY A 10 22.06 -28.85 7.20
N GLY A 11 21.10 -27.99 6.89
CA GLY A 11 20.99 -27.34 5.58
C GLY A 11 22.15 -26.38 5.33
N ARG A 12 22.64 -25.74 6.38
CA ARG A 12 23.85 -24.93 6.36
C ARG A 12 25.08 -25.71 5.90
N GLU A 13 25.35 -26.88 6.50
CA GLU A 13 26.51 -27.70 6.12
C GLU A 13 26.36 -28.22 4.68
N ASN A 14 25.14 -28.55 4.25
CA ASN A 14 24.89 -28.90 2.87
C ASN A 14 25.20 -27.75 1.89
N ALA A 15 24.83 -26.52 2.23
CA ALA A 15 25.15 -25.34 1.41
C ALA A 15 26.64 -25.01 1.38
N LEU A 16 27.35 -25.18 2.51
CA LEU A 16 28.80 -25.03 2.57
C LEU A 16 29.49 -26.08 1.69
N ALA A 17 29.11 -27.36 1.81
CA ALA A 17 29.64 -28.43 0.98
C ALA A 17 29.40 -28.17 -0.52
N TRP A 18 28.17 -27.78 -0.87
CA TRP A 18 27.78 -27.43 -2.24
C TRP A 18 28.63 -26.30 -2.83
N LYS A 19 28.99 -25.29 -2.02
CA LYS A 19 29.80 -24.16 -2.49
C LYS A 19 31.29 -24.52 -2.57
N ILE A 20 31.81 -25.30 -1.62
CA ILE A 20 33.22 -25.71 -1.60
C ILE A 20 33.57 -26.64 -2.76
N LEU A 21 32.64 -27.50 -3.19
CA LEU A 21 32.85 -28.37 -4.36
C LEU A 21 33.05 -27.62 -5.68
N GLN A 22 32.75 -26.33 -5.72
CA GLN A 22 33.00 -25.48 -6.89
C GLN A 22 34.44 -24.92 -6.91
N SER A 23 35.22 -25.12 -5.84
CA SER A 23 36.58 -24.61 -5.72
C SER A 23 37.58 -25.48 -6.47
N GLU A 24 38.48 -24.85 -7.23
CA GLU A 24 39.61 -25.52 -7.88
C GLU A 24 40.70 -25.93 -6.87
N ASN A 25 40.68 -25.36 -5.66
CA ASN A 25 41.67 -25.62 -4.61
C ASN A 25 41.30 -26.81 -3.70
N LEU A 26 40.12 -27.41 -3.92
CA LEU A 26 39.66 -28.55 -3.14
C LEU A 26 40.43 -29.84 -3.50
N GLY A 27 40.83 -30.59 -2.46
CA GLY A 27 41.24 -31.99 -2.58
C GLY A 27 40.04 -32.91 -2.36
N GLU A 28 40.00 -33.57 -1.21
CA GLU A 28 38.83 -34.35 -0.78
C GLU A 28 37.95 -33.54 0.19
N LEU A 29 36.62 -33.65 0.04
CA LEU A 29 35.64 -33.06 0.95
C LEU A 29 34.96 -34.14 1.78
N PHE A 30 35.11 -34.03 3.10
CA PHE A 30 34.46 -34.87 4.10
C PHE A 30 33.41 -34.07 4.87
N VAL A 31 32.29 -34.70 5.22
CA VAL A 31 31.24 -34.09 6.05
C VAL A 31 30.86 -35.06 7.16
N ALA A 32 30.87 -34.60 8.42
CA ALA A 32 30.65 -35.44 9.59
C ALA A 32 29.49 -34.93 10.46
N PRO A 33 28.36 -35.66 10.57
CA PRO A 33 28.00 -36.87 9.82
C PRO A 33 27.43 -36.60 8.42
N GLY A 34 27.11 -35.35 8.09
CA GLY A 34 26.38 -35.02 6.87
C GLY A 34 24.94 -35.51 6.89
N ASN A 35 24.27 -35.41 5.74
CA ASN A 35 22.89 -35.86 5.53
C ASN A 35 22.70 -36.45 4.12
N ALA A 36 21.49 -36.89 3.77
CA ALA A 36 21.29 -37.55 2.47
C ALA A 36 21.56 -36.67 1.23
N GLY A 37 21.59 -35.34 1.37
CA GLY A 37 21.88 -34.42 0.27
C GLY A 37 23.25 -33.74 0.33
N THR A 38 24.04 -33.97 1.39
CA THR A 38 25.41 -33.45 1.44
C THR A 38 26.26 -34.11 0.36
N GLN A 39 26.87 -33.25 -0.44
CA GLN A 39 27.79 -33.67 -1.49
C GLN A 39 29.19 -33.80 -0.89
N GLY A 40 29.95 -34.84 -1.28
CA GLY A 40 31.22 -35.22 -0.65
C GLY A 40 31.14 -36.56 0.08
N HIS A 41 32.14 -36.87 0.89
CA HIS A 41 32.22 -38.11 1.67
C HIS A 41 31.59 -37.90 3.06
N ASN A 42 30.36 -38.37 3.24
CA ASN A 42 29.72 -38.41 4.55
C ASN A 42 30.38 -39.50 5.42
N ILE A 43 30.81 -39.13 6.63
CA ILE A 43 31.47 -40.04 7.57
C ILE A 43 30.72 -40.04 8.89
N ASP A 44 30.33 -41.21 9.36
CA ASP A 44 29.66 -41.39 10.65
C ASP A 44 30.66 -41.17 11.81
N LEU A 45 30.80 -39.93 12.25
CA LEU A 45 31.59 -39.53 13.41
C LEU A 45 30.71 -38.80 14.42
N ASP A 46 30.89 -39.13 15.69
CA ASP A 46 30.35 -38.34 16.79
C ASP A 46 31.07 -37.00 16.88
N ILE A 47 30.35 -35.92 16.56
CA ILE A 47 30.87 -34.55 16.51
C ILE A 47 31.24 -33.98 17.89
N THR A 48 30.89 -34.68 18.98
CA THR A 48 31.27 -34.33 20.36
C THR A 48 32.50 -35.11 20.84
N ASN A 49 32.93 -36.13 20.10
CA ASN A 49 34.10 -36.95 20.43
C ASN A 49 35.36 -36.45 19.72
N PHE A 50 35.97 -35.40 20.29
CA PHE A 50 37.12 -34.73 19.67
C PHE A 50 38.34 -35.63 19.41
N PRO A 51 38.70 -36.59 20.29
CA PRO A 51 39.76 -37.56 20.00
C PRO A 51 39.55 -38.31 18.68
N VAL A 52 38.33 -38.81 18.43
CA VAL A 52 37.98 -39.53 17.20
C VAL A 52 38.09 -38.61 15.98
N ILE A 53 37.66 -37.36 16.10
CA ILE A 53 37.81 -36.35 15.03
C ILE A 53 39.29 -36.07 14.74
N SER A 54 40.13 -35.96 15.77
CA SER A 54 41.58 -35.75 15.62
C SER A 54 42.27 -36.92 14.91
N GLU A 55 41.93 -38.16 15.29
CA GLU A 55 42.43 -39.36 14.60
C GLU A 55 42.01 -39.39 13.13
N PHE A 56 40.75 -39.07 12.84
CA PHE A 56 40.27 -38.95 11.46
C PHE A 56 41.04 -37.88 10.68
N CYS A 57 41.24 -36.70 11.28
CA CYS A 57 41.98 -35.60 10.65
C CYS A 57 43.42 -36.00 10.31
N LYS A 58 44.10 -36.71 11.23
CA LYS A 58 45.46 -37.23 11.03
C LYS A 58 45.50 -38.28 9.91
N LEU A 59 44.54 -39.22 9.90
CA LEU A 59 44.47 -40.30 8.91
C LEU A 59 44.22 -39.78 7.49
N HIS A 60 43.29 -38.85 7.32
CA HIS A 60 42.87 -38.31 6.02
C HIS A 60 43.61 -37.01 5.62
N GLN A 61 44.64 -36.63 6.38
CA GLN A 61 45.46 -35.45 6.12
C GLN A 61 44.62 -34.18 5.97
N ILE A 62 43.62 -34.01 6.84
CA ILE A 62 42.73 -32.85 6.82
C ILE A 62 43.55 -31.59 7.12
N THR A 63 43.41 -30.59 6.24
CA THR A 63 44.15 -29.32 6.30
C THR A 63 43.30 -28.17 6.86
N LEU A 64 41.98 -28.24 6.67
CA LEU A 64 41.03 -27.26 7.18
C LEU A 64 39.77 -27.98 7.71
N VAL A 65 39.39 -27.64 8.94
CA VAL A 65 38.12 -28.07 9.55
C VAL A 65 37.19 -26.87 9.62
N ILE A 66 35.97 -27.02 9.13
CA ILE A 66 34.91 -26.00 9.13
C ILE A 66 33.83 -26.45 10.10
N ILE A 67 33.56 -25.63 11.11
CA ILE A 67 32.61 -26.01 12.17
C ILE A 67 31.28 -25.31 11.92
N GLY A 68 30.27 -26.11 11.59
CA GLY A 68 28.91 -25.64 11.36
C GLY A 68 28.13 -25.37 12.65
N PRO A 69 27.93 -26.37 13.53
CA PRO A 69 27.09 -26.26 14.72
C PRO A 69 27.80 -25.61 15.90
N GLU A 70 26.99 -25.04 16.79
CA GLU A 70 27.40 -24.30 17.98
C GLU A 70 27.93 -25.20 19.12
N VAL A 71 27.44 -26.44 19.23
CA VAL A 71 27.79 -27.33 20.36
C VAL A 71 29.30 -27.65 20.37
N PRO A 72 29.92 -28.15 19.29
CA PRO A 72 31.36 -28.42 19.29
C PRO A 72 32.21 -27.16 19.58
N LEU A 73 31.78 -25.98 19.12
CA LEU A 73 32.44 -24.71 19.44
C LEU A 73 32.40 -24.39 20.93
N SER A 74 31.23 -24.55 21.55
CA SER A 74 31.05 -24.29 22.99
C SER A 74 31.82 -25.27 23.88
N GLU A 75 32.06 -26.49 23.38
CA GLU A 75 32.82 -27.51 24.10
C GLU A 75 34.34 -27.37 23.91
N GLY A 76 34.78 -26.70 22.84
CA GLY A 76 36.18 -26.32 22.59
C GLY A 76 36.89 -27.17 21.55
N ILE A 77 36.20 -27.62 20.51
CA ILE A 77 36.79 -28.42 19.41
C ILE A 77 37.97 -27.69 18.76
N THR A 78 37.87 -26.37 18.59
CA THR A 78 38.93 -25.52 17.99
C THR A 78 40.20 -25.58 18.82
N ASP A 79 40.08 -25.42 20.14
CA ASP A 79 41.19 -25.45 21.08
C ASP A 79 41.84 -26.84 21.08
N PHE A 80 41.02 -27.89 21.13
CA PHE A 80 41.49 -29.27 21.15
C PHE A 80 42.26 -29.64 19.87
N LEU A 81 41.67 -29.43 18.69
CA LEU A 81 42.30 -29.82 17.42
C LEU A 81 43.58 -29.03 17.14
N THR A 82 43.60 -27.74 17.47
CA THR A 82 44.80 -26.90 17.29
C THR A 82 45.94 -27.34 18.22
N ALA A 83 45.63 -27.82 19.43
CA ALA A 83 46.63 -28.37 20.34
C ALA A 83 47.16 -29.74 19.89
N GLU A 84 46.30 -30.57 19.30
CA GLU A 84 46.61 -31.94 18.89
C GLU A 84 47.31 -32.05 17.52
N ILE A 85 47.09 -31.10 16.62
CA ILE A 85 47.57 -31.15 15.23
C ILE A 85 48.11 -29.77 14.84
N GLU A 86 49.42 -29.57 14.92
CA GLU A 86 50.07 -28.27 14.69
C GLU A 86 49.76 -27.65 13.31
N SER A 87 49.62 -28.49 12.27
CA SER A 87 49.36 -28.04 10.90
C SER A 87 47.89 -27.77 10.59
N ILE A 88 46.94 -28.17 11.45
CA ILE A 88 45.52 -28.07 11.14
C ILE A 88 45.05 -26.61 11.22
N LYS A 89 44.22 -26.20 10.27
CA LYS A 89 43.50 -24.92 10.34
C LYS A 89 42.07 -25.18 10.71
N ILE A 90 41.52 -24.31 11.56
CA ILE A 90 40.14 -24.41 12.01
C ILE A 90 39.42 -23.11 11.65
N PHE A 91 38.35 -23.22 10.87
CA PHE A 91 37.42 -22.13 10.61
C PHE A 91 36.26 -22.23 11.61
N GLY A 92 36.48 -21.59 12.76
CA GLY A 92 35.55 -21.55 13.89
C GLY A 92 36.26 -20.97 15.12
N PRO A 93 35.57 -20.22 15.99
CA PRO A 93 36.21 -19.58 17.12
C PRO A 93 36.68 -20.57 18.17
N THR A 94 37.60 -20.13 19.04
CA THR A 94 37.96 -20.82 20.29
C THR A 94 36.76 -20.90 21.24
N LYS A 95 36.80 -21.79 22.22
CA LYS A 95 35.79 -21.89 23.29
C LYS A 95 35.50 -20.55 23.95
N THR A 96 36.55 -19.76 24.22
CA THR A 96 36.42 -18.42 24.80
C THR A 96 35.73 -17.43 23.85
N GLY A 97 35.93 -17.55 22.53
CA GLY A 97 35.22 -16.74 21.54
C GLY A 97 33.77 -17.18 21.37
N ALA A 98 33.50 -18.48 21.45
CA ALA A 98 32.17 -19.06 21.38
C ALA A 98 31.24 -18.62 22.52
N LEU A 99 31.80 -18.11 23.65
CA LEU A 99 31.02 -17.52 24.75
C LEU A 99 30.09 -16.38 24.31
N LEU A 100 30.40 -15.68 23.21
CA LEU A 100 29.49 -14.67 22.65
C LEU A 100 28.13 -15.24 22.22
N GLU A 101 28.05 -16.52 21.82
CA GLU A 101 26.81 -17.25 21.52
C GLU A 101 26.39 -18.15 22.70
N SER A 102 27.34 -18.88 23.29
CA SER A 102 27.02 -19.92 24.28
C SER A 102 26.63 -19.39 25.66
N SER A 103 26.89 -18.11 25.97
CA SER A 103 26.38 -17.44 27.18
C SER A 103 25.81 -16.06 26.82
N LYS A 104 24.50 -15.90 26.96
CA LYS A 104 23.81 -14.63 26.72
C LYS A 104 24.24 -13.58 27.72
N ILE A 105 24.50 -13.98 28.96
CA ILE A 105 25.00 -13.09 30.01
C ILE A 105 26.40 -12.59 29.66
N TYR A 106 27.32 -13.48 29.25
CA TYR A 106 28.64 -13.07 28.79
C TYR A 106 28.55 -12.09 27.62
N SER A 107 27.72 -12.43 26.62
CA SER A 107 27.47 -11.62 25.43
C SER A 107 26.99 -10.21 25.77
N LYS A 108 25.98 -10.08 26.62
CA LYS A 108 25.44 -8.77 27.04
C LYS A 108 26.41 -7.96 27.87
N ASN A 109 27.16 -8.59 28.78
CA ASN A 109 28.21 -7.91 29.53
C ASN A 109 29.35 -7.43 28.63
N PHE A 110 29.72 -8.22 27.62
CA PHE A 110 30.67 -7.81 26.59
C PHE A 110 30.16 -6.59 25.81
N MET A 111 28.88 -6.59 25.40
CA MET A 111 28.27 -5.45 24.72
C MET A 111 28.30 -4.19 25.59
N ARG A 112 27.93 -4.29 26.87
CA ARG A 112 27.95 -3.18 27.83
C ARG A 112 29.37 -2.62 28.02
N GLU A 113 30.36 -3.48 28.22
CA GLU A 113 31.76 -3.07 28.45
C GLU A 113 32.34 -2.31 27.25
N PHE A 114 32.05 -2.77 26.03
CA PHE A 114 32.55 -2.17 24.79
C PHE A 114 31.59 -1.17 24.14
N GLN A 115 30.54 -0.75 24.86
CA GLN A 115 29.55 0.24 24.40
C GLN A 115 28.95 -0.12 23.04
N ILE A 116 28.59 -1.39 22.87
CA ILE A 116 27.85 -1.91 21.72
C ILE A 116 26.35 -1.74 22.02
N PRO A 117 25.57 -1.07 21.14
CA PRO A 117 24.13 -0.87 21.36
C PRO A 117 23.37 -2.18 21.53
N THR A 118 22.59 -2.29 22.60
CA THR A 118 21.78 -3.46 22.94
C THR A 118 20.63 -3.01 23.87
N ALA A 119 19.57 -3.82 23.97
CA ALA A 119 18.56 -3.66 25.01
C ALA A 119 19.19 -3.63 26.41
N ASP A 120 18.66 -2.74 27.27
CA ASP A 120 18.96 -2.72 28.70
C ASP A 120 18.63 -4.07 29.33
N PHE A 121 19.42 -4.50 30.32
CA PHE A 121 19.31 -5.84 30.89
C PHE A 121 19.77 -5.97 32.34
N HIS A 122 19.14 -6.89 33.07
CA HIS A 122 19.52 -7.33 34.41
C HIS A 122 19.81 -8.82 34.43
N VAL A 123 20.83 -9.20 35.21
CA VAL A 123 21.19 -10.60 35.45
C VAL A 123 20.60 -11.00 36.80
N ILE A 124 19.86 -12.10 36.82
CA ILE A 124 19.18 -12.63 38.00
C ILE A 124 19.72 -14.02 38.30
N GLN A 125 20.23 -14.22 39.51
CA GLN A 125 20.88 -15.46 39.94
C GLN A 125 20.10 -16.25 40.99
N ASN A 126 19.18 -15.59 41.70
CA ASN A 126 18.40 -16.20 42.77
C ASN A 126 17.02 -15.51 42.91
N GLN A 127 16.14 -16.14 43.69
CA GLN A 127 14.76 -15.69 43.85
C GLN A 127 14.69 -14.30 44.52
N GLU A 128 15.61 -13.99 45.44
CA GLU A 128 15.66 -12.70 46.12
C GLU A 128 16.00 -11.56 45.15
N GLU A 129 16.93 -11.75 44.22
CA GLU A 129 17.22 -10.80 43.14
C GLU A 129 16.04 -10.63 42.20
N LEU A 130 15.33 -11.72 41.88
CA LEU A 130 14.13 -11.67 41.05
C LEU A 130 13.01 -10.84 41.71
N ASP A 131 12.75 -11.08 42.99
CA ASP A 131 11.74 -10.36 43.75
C ASP A 131 12.13 -8.87 43.88
N ASN A 132 13.40 -8.57 44.18
CA ASN A 132 13.90 -7.19 44.22
C ASN A 132 13.75 -6.46 42.87
N PHE A 133 14.00 -7.14 41.74
CA PHE A 133 13.82 -6.55 40.41
C PHE A 133 12.37 -6.08 40.21
N PHE A 134 11.39 -6.93 40.50
CA PHE A 134 9.96 -6.56 40.36
C PHE A 134 9.48 -5.55 41.43
N GLU A 135 10.06 -5.55 42.64
CA GLU A 135 9.65 -4.62 43.72
C GLU A 135 10.26 -3.21 43.60
N LYS A 136 11.55 -3.11 43.24
CA LYS A 136 12.30 -1.83 43.25
C LYS A 136 12.46 -1.21 41.87
N GLU A 137 12.48 -2.04 40.82
CA GLU A 137 12.76 -1.61 39.44
C GLU A 137 11.56 -1.79 38.52
N ASN A 138 10.34 -1.51 39.02
CA ASN A 138 9.08 -1.53 38.28
C ASN A 138 8.98 -0.45 37.16
N LEU A 139 10.10 -0.13 36.51
CA LEU A 139 10.27 0.85 35.45
C LEU A 139 9.88 0.28 34.08
N TRP A 140 9.85 -1.05 33.90
CA TRP A 140 9.59 -1.69 32.59
C TRP A 140 8.22 -2.38 32.49
N GLY A 141 7.48 -2.55 33.58
CA GLY A 141 6.13 -3.17 33.57
C GLY A 141 6.11 -4.52 32.83
N SER A 142 5.20 -4.65 31.85
CA SER A 142 5.11 -5.84 30.97
C SER A 142 6.04 -5.80 29.75
N GLU A 143 6.86 -4.76 29.57
CA GLU A 143 7.78 -4.60 28.44
C GLU A 143 9.13 -5.29 28.68
N ILE A 144 9.10 -6.57 29.05
CA ILE A 144 10.31 -7.34 29.35
C ILE A 144 10.41 -8.61 28.51
N VAL A 145 11.63 -9.12 28.37
CA VAL A 145 11.96 -10.39 27.72
C VAL A 145 12.82 -11.19 28.68
N ILE A 146 12.43 -12.43 28.97
CA ILE A 146 13.15 -13.31 29.88
C ILE A 146 13.94 -14.33 29.06
N LYS A 147 15.24 -14.39 29.26
CA LYS A 147 16.13 -15.33 28.57
C LYS A 147 16.89 -16.21 29.57
N ALA A 148 16.94 -17.51 29.31
CA ALA A 148 17.85 -18.43 30.00
C ALA A 148 19.28 -18.23 29.48
N ASP A 149 20.27 -18.29 30.38
CA ASP A 149 21.66 -18.37 29.96
C ASP A 149 21.99 -19.76 29.38
N GLY A 150 22.96 -19.82 28.48
CA GLY A 150 23.31 -21.08 27.79
C GLY A 150 22.58 -21.33 26.46
N LEU A 151 22.94 -22.47 25.87
CA LEU A 151 22.36 -23.00 24.63
C LEU A 151 21.01 -23.66 24.92
N ALA A 152 19.92 -22.94 24.64
CA ALA A 152 18.55 -23.39 24.91
C ALA A 152 17.76 -23.75 23.63
N SER A 153 18.46 -24.04 22.52
CA SER A 153 17.88 -24.41 21.21
C SER A 153 16.69 -23.53 20.77
N GLY A 154 16.77 -22.21 20.99
CA GLY A 154 15.71 -21.25 20.67
C GLY A 154 14.47 -21.26 21.57
N LYS A 155 14.40 -22.17 22.57
CA LYS A 155 13.28 -22.31 23.53
C LYS A 155 13.48 -21.54 24.83
N GLY A 156 14.66 -20.96 25.03
CA GLY A 156 15.03 -20.23 26.24
C GLY A 156 14.74 -18.73 26.21
N VAL A 157 13.87 -18.24 25.32
CA VAL A 157 13.47 -16.83 25.23
C VAL A 157 11.95 -16.73 25.34
N ILE A 158 11.46 -15.99 26.32
CA ILE A 158 10.03 -15.83 26.58
C ILE A 158 9.69 -14.33 26.65
N ILE A 159 8.60 -13.95 25.98
CA ILE A 159 8.03 -12.61 26.01
C ILE A 159 6.68 -12.72 26.74
N PRO A 160 6.61 -12.35 28.02
CA PRO A 160 5.38 -12.39 28.80
C PRO A 160 4.38 -11.30 28.35
N ASP A 161 3.09 -11.59 28.45
CA ASP A 161 2.00 -10.67 28.13
C ASP A 161 1.64 -9.74 29.32
N SER A 162 2.09 -10.09 30.54
CA SER A 162 1.88 -9.28 31.74
C SER A 162 3.00 -9.44 32.77
N GLU A 163 3.13 -8.49 33.69
CA GLU A 163 4.11 -8.54 34.78
C GLU A 163 3.90 -9.78 35.68
N ALA A 164 2.65 -10.13 35.97
CA ALA A 164 2.32 -11.32 36.77
C ALA A 164 2.77 -12.61 36.08
N GLU A 165 2.55 -12.70 34.77
CA GLU A 165 3.03 -13.81 33.96
C GLU A 165 4.57 -13.82 33.90
N ALA A 166 5.19 -12.66 33.75
CA ALA A 166 6.64 -12.51 33.72
C ALA A 166 7.29 -13.03 35.00
N LYS A 167 6.77 -12.64 36.16
CA LYS A 167 7.27 -13.11 37.47
C LYS A 167 7.11 -14.62 37.61
N HIS A 168 5.96 -15.16 37.21
CA HIS A 168 5.70 -16.61 37.25
C HIS A 168 6.64 -17.39 36.32
N LEU A 169 6.83 -16.93 35.08
CA LEU A 169 7.69 -17.57 34.08
C LEU A 169 9.16 -17.49 34.49
N ALA A 170 9.63 -16.33 34.96
CA ALA A 170 10.99 -16.17 35.46
C ALA A 170 11.25 -17.08 36.67
N THR A 171 10.33 -17.13 37.64
CA THR A 171 10.44 -18.04 38.80
C THR A 171 10.51 -19.51 38.35
N SER A 172 9.67 -19.89 37.37
CA SER A 172 9.64 -21.24 36.83
C SER A 172 10.90 -21.62 36.05
N MET A 173 11.52 -20.66 35.35
CA MET A 173 12.81 -20.87 34.68
C MET A 173 13.95 -20.98 35.69
N LEU A 174 13.96 -20.12 36.72
CA LEU A 174 15.00 -20.09 37.75
C LEU A 174 15.04 -21.38 38.58
N ASN A 175 13.87 -21.94 38.88
CA ASN A 175 13.73 -23.21 39.60
C ASN A 175 13.99 -24.46 38.73
N GLY A 176 14.35 -24.28 37.45
CA GLY A 176 14.71 -25.36 36.53
C GLY A 176 13.53 -26.10 35.89
N THR A 177 12.28 -25.76 36.24
CA THR A 177 11.07 -26.47 35.78
C THR A 177 10.83 -26.33 34.27
N LEU A 178 11.25 -25.22 33.64
CA LEU A 178 11.00 -24.93 32.22
C LEU A 178 12.18 -25.19 31.28
N VAL A 179 13.43 -25.11 31.77
CA VAL A 179 14.64 -25.11 30.92
C VAL A 179 15.78 -26.00 31.45
N GLY A 180 15.54 -26.78 32.52
CA GLY A 180 16.57 -27.64 33.12
C GLY A 180 17.74 -26.85 33.71
N ASP A 181 18.96 -27.40 33.62
CA ASP A 181 20.17 -26.79 34.19
C ASP A 181 20.55 -25.42 33.59
N SER A 182 20.04 -25.08 32.39
CA SER A 182 20.21 -23.76 31.75
C SER A 182 19.46 -22.63 32.47
N GLY A 183 18.60 -22.95 33.45
CA GLY A 183 17.81 -21.98 34.21
C GLY A 183 18.50 -21.34 35.42
N LYS A 184 19.75 -21.74 35.76
CA LYS A 184 20.44 -21.29 36.99
C LYS A 184 20.68 -19.78 37.05
N GLN A 185 20.74 -19.12 35.89
CA GLN A 185 20.84 -17.67 35.78
C GLN A 185 19.92 -17.21 34.65
N LEU A 186 19.21 -16.11 34.89
CA LEU A 186 18.31 -15.50 33.94
C LEU A 186 18.80 -14.12 33.55
N LEU A 187 18.49 -13.76 32.32
CA LEU A 187 18.71 -12.46 31.75
C LEU A 187 17.34 -11.84 31.47
N ILE A 188 17.01 -10.76 32.18
CA ILE A 188 15.79 -9.98 31.93
C ILE A 188 16.19 -8.77 31.12
N GLU A 189 15.65 -8.62 29.91
CA GLU A 189 15.90 -7.51 29.01
C GLU A 189 14.66 -6.63 28.85
N ARG A 190 14.87 -5.34 28.58
CA ARG A 190 13.81 -4.48 28.07
C ARG A 190 13.37 -4.98 26.68
N LYS A 191 12.06 -5.09 26.47
CA LYS A 191 11.50 -5.40 25.16
C LYS A 191 11.77 -4.25 24.20
N LEU A 192 12.34 -4.56 23.03
CA LEU A 192 12.53 -3.60 21.94
C LEU A 192 11.46 -3.81 20.87
N GLU A 193 11.05 -2.73 20.21
CA GLU A 193 10.08 -2.74 19.11
C GLU A 193 10.69 -2.12 17.86
N GLY A 194 10.54 -2.80 16.73
CA GLY A 194 11.23 -2.44 15.49
C GLY A 194 11.20 -3.56 14.47
N TYR A 195 12.05 -3.46 13.44
CA TYR A 195 12.21 -4.52 12.43
C TYR A 195 13.53 -5.26 12.61
N GLU A 196 13.50 -6.58 12.39
CA GLU A 196 14.71 -7.42 12.47
C GLU A 196 15.52 -7.38 11.16
N VAL A 197 16.84 -7.37 11.32
CA VAL A 197 17.82 -7.56 10.24
C VAL A 197 19.00 -8.32 10.81
N SER A 198 19.53 -9.28 10.05
CA SER A 198 20.72 -10.05 10.44
C SER A 198 21.89 -9.70 9.54
N ALA A 199 23.07 -9.59 10.14
CA ALA A 199 24.32 -9.37 9.44
C ALA A 199 25.29 -10.47 9.82
N LEU A 200 25.95 -11.06 8.82
CA LEU A 200 27.01 -12.03 9.00
C LEU A 200 28.30 -11.44 8.45
N ALA A 201 29.43 -11.79 9.04
CA ALA A 201 30.72 -11.40 8.52
C ALA A 201 31.74 -12.51 8.66
N PHE A 202 32.59 -12.66 7.64
CA PHE A 202 33.85 -13.38 7.78
C PHE A 202 34.77 -12.59 8.72
N VAL A 203 35.42 -13.27 9.64
CA VAL A 203 36.30 -12.66 10.66
C VAL A 203 37.59 -13.47 10.78
N ASP A 204 38.72 -12.76 10.82
CA ASP A 204 40.06 -13.36 10.99
C ASP A 204 40.73 -13.00 12.34
N GLY A 205 39.99 -12.29 13.19
CA GLY A 205 40.42 -11.83 14.51
C GLY A 205 41.02 -10.42 14.51
N VAL A 206 41.26 -9.83 13.33
CA VAL A 206 41.76 -8.45 13.18
C VAL A 206 40.81 -7.61 12.32
N THR A 207 40.32 -8.17 11.21
CA THR A 207 39.39 -7.52 10.28
C THR A 207 38.14 -8.37 10.08
N PHE A 208 37.11 -7.75 9.52
CA PHE A 208 35.93 -8.44 9.03
C PHE A 208 35.65 -8.11 7.57
N SER A 209 34.94 -9.02 6.90
CA SER A 209 34.30 -8.77 5.60
C SER A 209 32.83 -9.13 5.74
N ARG A 210 31.97 -8.10 5.73
CA ARG A 210 30.52 -8.25 5.91
C ARG A 210 29.87 -8.88 4.68
N MET A 211 28.95 -9.80 4.93
CA MET A 211 28.08 -10.41 3.92
C MET A 211 26.84 -9.52 3.69
N PRO A 212 26.12 -9.66 2.56
CA PRO A 212 24.86 -8.97 2.36
C PRO A 212 23.90 -9.20 3.53
N LEU A 213 23.17 -8.14 3.93
CA LEU A 213 22.21 -8.26 5.01
C LEU A 213 21.10 -9.23 4.62
N VAL A 214 20.62 -9.98 5.61
CA VAL A 214 19.58 -10.99 5.43
C VAL A 214 18.42 -10.72 6.39
N ARG A 215 17.24 -11.22 6.04
CA ARG A 215 16.09 -11.25 6.96
C ARG A 215 15.58 -12.67 7.07
N ASP A 216 15.77 -13.25 8.25
CA ASP A 216 15.18 -14.53 8.64
C ASP A 216 13.73 -14.34 9.11
N HIS A 217 12.93 -15.39 8.98
CA HIS A 217 11.54 -15.47 9.38
C HIS A 217 11.42 -16.58 10.46
N LYS A 218 11.63 -16.20 11.72
CA LYS A 218 11.73 -17.14 12.86
C LYS A 218 10.41 -17.83 13.21
N ARG A 219 9.26 -17.18 12.97
CA ARG A 219 7.94 -17.68 13.38
C ARG A 219 7.46 -18.83 12.48
N LEU A 220 6.83 -19.85 13.08
CA LEU A 220 6.40 -21.07 12.39
C LEU A 220 5.36 -20.80 11.30
N LEU A 221 4.38 -19.94 11.60
CA LEU A 221 3.22 -19.70 10.75
C LEU A 221 3.35 -18.35 10.03
N GLU A 222 2.57 -18.22 8.96
CA GLU A 222 2.45 -16.99 8.18
C GLU A 222 1.98 -15.82 9.05
N ASN A 223 2.24 -14.59 8.60
CA ASN A 223 1.98 -13.36 9.35
C ASN A 223 2.74 -13.27 10.68
N ASP A 224 3.87 -13.97 10.78
CA ASP A 224 4.74 -14.05 11.97
C ASP A 224 4.00 -14.57 13.22
N LEU A 225 3.15 -15.57 13.03
CA LEU A 225 2.37 -16.24 14.07
C LEU A 225 2.99 -17.58 14.51
N GLY A 226 2.47 -18.14 15.59
CA GLY A 226 2.96 -19.42 16.13
C GLY A 226 4.27 -19.30 16.92
N PRO A 227 4.83 -20.43 17.38
CA PRO A 227 6.05 -20.43 18.18
C PRO A 227 7.26 -19.94 17.38
N ASN A 228 8.28 -19.43 18.08
CA ASN A 228 9.59 -19.22 17.51
C ASN A 228 10.21 -20.56 17.09
N THR A 229 10.98 -20.53 16.01
CA THR A 229 11.65 -21.68 15.42
C THR A 229 13.11 -21.33 15.13
N GLY A 230 13.89 -22.27 14.61
CA GLY A 230 15.23 -21.99 14.09
C GLY A 230 15.28 -21.18 12.79
N GLY A 231 14.13 -20.77 12.24
CA GLY A 231 14.01 -20.05 10.96
C GLY A 231 13.20 -20.87 9.94
N MET A 232 12.11 -20.29 9.42
CA MET A 232 11.23 -20.88 8.40
C MET A 232 11.52 -20.39 6.98
N GLY A 233 12.41 -19.40 6.84
CA GLY A 233 12.85 -18.92 5.55
C GLY A 233 13.61 -17.61 5.65
N VAL A 234 14.35 -17.30 4.60
CA VAL A 234 15.27 -16.16 4.57
C VAL A 234 15.23 -15.46 3.21
N ILE A 235 15.47 -14.15 3.21
CA ILE A 235 15.71 -13.37 1.98
C ILE A 235 17.03 -12.61 2.08
N ALA A 236 17.66 -12.39 0.92
CA ALA A 236 18.87 -11.59 0.78
C ALA A 236 19.02 -11.06 -0.67
N PRO A 237 19.68 -9.92 -0.92
CA PRO A 237 20.06 -8.91 0.07
C PRO A 237 18.82 -8.20 0.62
N VAL A 238 18.95 -7.68 1.84
CA VAL A 238 18.01 -6.74 2.45
C VAL A 238 18.69 -5.38 2.56
N TYR A 239 17.97 -4.31 2.22
CA TYR A 239 18.50 -2.95 2.28
C TYR A 239 17.91 -2.20 3.48
N VAL A 240 18.78 -1.46 4.17
CA VAL A 240 18.44 -0.59 5.30
C VAL A 240 18.97 0.82 5.02
N PRO A 241 18.48 1.87 5.71
CA PRO A 241 19.04 3.22 5.56
C PRO A 241 20.57 3.24 5.80
N LYS A 242 21.29 4.10 5.09
CA LYS A 242 22.77 4.17 5.17
C LYS A 242 23.29 4.44 6.59
N SER A 243 22.53 5.18 7.39
CA SER A 243 22.82 5.40 8.82
C SER A 243 22.82 4.09 9.61
N ILE A 244 21.81 3.24 9.42
CA ILE A 244 21.68 1.92 10.04
C ILE A 244 22.81 1.00 9.57
N ASP A 245 23.08 0.95 8.27
CA ASP A 245 24.14 0.12 7.70
C ASP A 245 25.51 0.47 8.30
N SER A 246 25.79 1.76 8.49
CA SER A 246 27.02 2.24 9.14
C SER A 246 27.10 1.87 10.63
N GLN A 247 25.96 1.88 11.35
CA GLN A 247 25.89 1.43 12.74
C GLN A 247 26.19 -0.07 12.88
N ILE A 248 25.69 -0.89 11.95
CA ILE A 248 25.97 -2.33 11.91
C ILE A 248 27.49 -2.57 11.75
N ASP A 249 28.15 -1.85 10.84
CA ASP A 249 29.60 -1.96 10.66
C ASP A 249 30.40 -1.50 11.90
N GLU A 250 29.90 -0.49 12.63
CA GLU A 250 30.46 -0.06 13.92
C GLU A 250 30.37 -1.16 14.99
N VAL A 251 29.26 -1.91 15.03
CA VAL A 251 29.12 -3.04 15.96
C VAL A 251 30.16 -4.12 15.70
N PHE A 252 30.39 -4.50 14.43
CA PHE A 252 31.46 -5.45 14.10
C PHE A 252 32.85 -4.95 14.51
N ARG A 253 33.16 -3.68 14.22
CA ARG A 253 34.45 -3.06 14.56
C ARG A 253 34.70 -3.08 16.08
N LYS A 254 33.73 -2.64 16.87
CA LYS A 254 33.81 -2.66 18.35
C LYS A 254 33.93 -4.08 18.90
N THR A 255 33.22 -5.04 18.29
CA THR A 255 33.30 -6.45 18.71
C THR A 255 34.69 -7.02 18.49
N LEU A 256 35.32 -6.79 17.33
CA LEU A 256 36.69 -7.23 17.09
C LEU A 256 37.71 -6.51 17.97
N GLU A 257 37.50 -5.22 18.27
CA GLU A 257 38.32 -4.50 19.24
C GLU A 257 38.24 -5.14 20.63
N GLY A 258 37.03 -5.43 21.11
CA GLY A 258 36.82 -6.05 22.42
C GLY A 258 37.40 -7.46 22.52
N LEU A 259 37.23 -8.28 21.48
CA LEU A 259 37.82 -9.61 21.41
C LEU A 259 39.36 -9.54 21.47
N ARG A 260 39.98 -8.63 20.72
CA ARG A 260 41.43 -8.41 20.75
C ARG A 260 41.91 -7.91 22.10
N LYS A 261 41.20 -6.96 22.73
CA LYS A 261 41.51 -6.46 24.07
C LYS A 261 41.50 -7.56 25.13
N ARG A 262 40.63 -8.56 24.97
CA ARG A 262 40.58 -9.76 25.84
C ARG A 262 41.55 -10.87 25.42
N GLY A 263 42.36 -10.68 24.39
CA GLY A 263 43.27 -11.70 23.87
C GLY A 263 42.56 -12.91 23.27
N ILE A 264 41.30 -12.77 22.88
CA ILE A 264 40.49 -13.87 22.36
C ILE A 264 40.74 -13.98 20.86
N ASN A 265 41.30 -15.11 20.43
CA ASN A 265 41.44 -15.42 19.02
C ASN A 265 40.10 -15.90 18.46
N TYR A 266 39.51 -15.07 17.60
CA TYR A 266 38.25 -15.35 16.94
C TYR A 266 38.48 -15.44 15.43
N CYS A 267 38.22 -16.59 14.84
CA CYS A 267 38.30 -16.81 13.40
C CYS A 267 37.06 -17.59 12.96
N GLY A 268 36.41 -17.19 11.88
CA GLY A 268 35.20 -17.86 11.40
C GLY A 268 34.15 -16.87 10.93
N VAL A 269 32.88 -17.17 11.23
CA VAL A 269 31.76 -16.26 10.97
C VAL A 269 31.23 -15.70 12.28
N LEU A 270 31.15 -14.38 12.34
CA LEU A 270 30.39 -13.69 13.37
C LEU A 270 29.04 -13.27 12.78
N TYR A 271 27.97 -13.80 13.35
CA TYR A 271 26.59 -13.45 13.05
C TYR A 271 26.09 -12.51 14.13
N ALA A 272 25.48 -11.41 13.71
CA ALA A 272 24.84 -10.44 14.60
C ALA A 272 23.37 -10.25 14.17
N GLY A 273 22.44 -10.53 15.09
CA GLY A 273 21.01 -10.27 14.89
C GLY A 273 20.63 -8.92 15.47
N PHE A 274 20.06 -8.02 14.67
CA PHE A 274 19.69 -6.68 15.07
C PHE A 274 18.18 -6.47 15.07
N LEU A 275 17.73 -5.57 15.93
CA LEU A 275 16.42 -4.96 15.86
C LEU A 275 16.61 -3.45 15.72
N VAL A 276 16.09 -2.91 14.61
CA VAL A 276 16.16 -1.48 14.31
C VAL A 276 14.89 -0.83 14.82
N THR A 277 15.04 0.04 15.81
CA THR A 277 13.95 0.75 16.50
C THR A 277 13.49 1.97 15.70
N SER A 278 12.33 2.54 16.05
CA SER A 278 11.72 3.67 15.33
C SER A 278 12.49 4.98 15.41
N ASP A 279 13.46 5.08 16.32
CA ASP A 279 14.43 6.16 16.46
C ASP A 279 15.71 5.95 15.62
N ASP A 280 15.68 5.01 14.67
CA ASP A 280 16.78 4.67 13.76
C ASP A 280 18.07 4.22 14.48
N VAL A 281 17.92 3.42 15.53
CA VAL A 281 19.04 2.79 16.26
C VAL A 281 19.08 1.28 16.00
N ALA A 282 20.23 0.78 15.54
CA ALA A 282 20.47 -0.66 15.34
C ALA A 282 20.90 -1.30 16.68
N ASN A 283 19.95 -1.89 17.39
CA ASN A 283 20.22 -2.57 18.65
C ASN A 283 20.57 -4.04 18.40
N LEU A 284 21.72 -4.48 18.92
CA LEU A 284 22.14 -5.88 18.84
C LEU A 284 21.30 -6.74 19.81
N LEU A 285 20.62 -7.74 19.28
CA LEU A 285 19.84 -8.70 20.06
C LEU A 285 20.70 -9.83 20.60
N GLU A 286 21.50 -10.44 19.73
CA GLU A 286 22.32 -11.61 20.02
C GLU A 286 23.46 -11.78 19.00
N PHE A 287 24.54 -12.44 19.43
CA PHE A 287 25.56 -12.98 18.55
C PHE A 287 25.33 -14.47 18.32
N ASN A 288 25.62 -14.93 17.10
CA ASN A 288 25.92 -16.34 16.83
C ASN A 288 27.36 -16.43 16.31
N CYS A 289 28.06 -17.49 16.67
CA CYS A 289 29.50 -17.64 16.47
C CYS A 289 29.87 -18.56 15.29
N ARG A 290 28.89 -18.76 14.41
CA ARG A 290 28.95 -19.64 13.25
C ARG A 290 27.99 -19.12 12.19
N PHE A 291 28.01 -19.77 11.04
CA PHE A 291 27.08 -19.54 9.95
C PHE A 291 25.59 -19.72 10.39
N GLY A 292 24.69 -18.89 9.86
CA GLY A 292 23.24 -18.98 10.10
C GLY A 292 22.59 -20.18 9.38
N ASP A 293 21.44 -20.64 9.84
CA ASP A 293 20.62 -21.64 9.14
C ASP A 293 19.14 -21.24 9.32
N PRO A 294 18.43 -20.75 8.30
CA PRO A 294 18.67 -20.98 6.87
C PRO A 294 19.48 -19.91 6.11
N GLU A 295 20.10 -18.94 6.77
CA GLU A 295 20.74 -17.78 6.11
C GLU A 295 21.88 -18.18 5.15
N THR A 296 22.66 -19.20 5.54
CA THR A 296 23.81 -19.66 4.74
C THR A 296 23.39 -20.21 3.38
N GLN A 297 22.24 -20.86 3.30
CA GLN A 297 21.72 -21.44 2.06
C GLN A 297 21.54 -20.39 0.96
N ILE A 298 21.10 -19.18 1.31
CA ILE A 298 20.98 -18.07 0.36
C ILE A 298 22.31 -17.35 0.14
N LEU A 299 23.08 -17.12 1.20
CA LEU A 299 24.38 -16.45 1.07
C LEU A 299 25.34 -17.23 0.17
N MET A 300 25.42 -18.55 0.31
CA MET A 300 26.30 -19.37 -0.54
C MET A 300 25.90 -19.35 -2.02
N ARG A 301 24.60 -19.15 -2.29
CA ARG A 301 24.08 -19.00 -3.65
C ARG A 301 24.41 -17.63 -4.25
N LEU A 302 24.53 -16.58 -3.43
CA LEU A 302 24.89 -15.22 -3.85
C LEU A 302 26.40 -14.96 -3.87
N LEU A 303 27.20 -15.73 -3.14
CA LEU A 303 28.65 -15.55 -3.07
C LEU A 303 29.31 -15.86 -4.42
N GLU A 304 30.04 -14.88 -4.98
CA GLU A 304 30.79 -15.07 -6.23
C GLU A 304 32.23 -15.50 -5.97
N THR A 305 32.85 -14.94 -4.92
CA THR A 305 34.20 -15.34 -4.48
C THR A 305 34.25 -16.82 -4.09
N ASP A 306 35.38 -17.46 -4.36
CA ASP A 306 35.63 -18.82 -3.87
C ASP A 306 35.58 -18.86 -2.34
N LEU A 307 34.66 -19.67 -1.79
CA LEU A 307 34.46 -19.77 -0.35
C LEU A 307 35.67 -20.36 0.37
N LEU A 308 36.35 -21.32 -0.24
CA LEU A 308 37.51 -21.98 0.35
C LEU A 308 38.69 -21.00 0.43
N ASP A 309 38.88 -20.16 -0.58
CA ASP A 309 39.88 -19.09 -0.55
C ASP A 309 39.57 -18.06 0.55
N ALA A 310 38.31 -17.63 0.67
CA ALA A 310 37.89 -16.73 1.74
C ALA A 310 38.17 -17.32 3.14
N MET A 311 37.85 -18.60 3.35
CA MET A 311 38.12 -19.31 4.61
C MET A 311 39.62 -19.47 4.88
N HIS A 312 40.42 -19.81 3.86
CA HIS A 312 41.88 -19.90 3.97
C HIS A 312 42.50 -18.55 4.34
N ASN A 313 42.02 -17.46 3.75
CA ASN A 313 42.47 -16.11 4.09
C ASN A 313 42.04 -15.69 5.50
N CYS A 314 40.89 -16.16 6.01
CA CYS A 314 40.53 -15.96 7.41
C CYS A 314 41.51 -16.66 8.35
N VAL A 315 41.73 -17.97 8.19
CA VAL A 315 42.64 -18.72 9.09
C VAL A 315 44.10 -18.28 8.97
N ALA A 316 44.47 -17.67 7.83
CA ALA A 316 45.79 -17.08 7.62
C ALA A 316 45.92 -15.61 8.08
N ARG A 317 44.84 -14.99 8.57
CA ARG A 317 44.77 -13.55 8.94
C ARG A 317 45.13 -12.60 7.79
N LYS A 318 44.67 -12.94 6.59
CA LYS A 318 44.85 -12.18 5.35
C LYS A 318 43.54 -11.74 4.74
N LEU A 319 42.44 -11.72 5.52
CA LEU A 319 41.13 -11.36 5.00
C LEU A 319 41.11 -9.92 4.44
N SER A 320 41.89 -9.01 5.01
CA SER A 320 42.05 -7.62 4.52
C SER A 320 42.63 -7.52 3.10
N GLN A 321 43.24 -8.58 2.59
CA GLN A 321 43.85 -8.66 1.25
C GLN A 321 42.91 -9.33 0.24
N THR A 322 41.71 -9.74 0.67
CA THR A 322 40.73 -10.45 -0.16
C THR A 322 39.52 -9.57 -0.39
N GLU A 323 39.19 -9.29 -1.64
CA GLU A 323 37.92 -8.67 -1.99
C GLU A 323 36.84 -9.77 -2.11
N ILE A 324 35.84 -9.73 -1.23
CA ILE A 324 34.72 -10.67 -1.29
C ILE A 324 33.57 -10.05 -2.06
N THR A 325 33.25 -10.63 -3.22
CA THR A 325 32.21 -10.19 -4.15
C THR A 325 30.96 -11.06 -4.05
N TRP A 326 29.82 -10.42 -4.27
CA TRP A 326 28.50 -11.01 -4.17
C TRP A 326 27.67 -10.64 -5.39
N SER A 327 26.80 -11.54 -5.82
CA SER A 327 25.87 -11.34 -6.91
C SER A 327 24.87 -10.22 -6.60
N ASN A 328 24.52 -9.44 -7.61
CA ASN A 328 23.47 -8.40 -7.54
C ASN A 328 22.03 -8.97 -7.57
N ASN A 329 21.88 -10.29 -7.65
CA ASN A 329 20.58 -10.93 -7.64
C ASN A 329 19.93 -10.95 -6.24
N PHE A 330 18.63 -11.18 -6.21
CA PHE A 330 17.87 -11.45 -5.00
C PHE A 330 17.67 -12.95 -4.82
N GLY A 331 17.81 -13.42 -3.58
CA GLY A 331 17.57 -14.79 -3.16
C GLY A 331 16.42 -14.91 -2.16
N CYS A 332 15.65 -15.98 -2.30
CA CYS A 332 14.61 -16.38 -1.34
C CYS A 332 14.78 -17.87 -0.99
N GLY A 333 14.84 -18.18 0.31
CA GLY A 333 14.95 -19.52 0.86
C GLY A 333 13.70 -19.88 1.67
N VAL A 334 13.00 -20.94 1.29
CA VAL A 334 11.80 -21.44 1.97
C VAL A 334 12.13 -22.76 2.68
N VAL A 335 11.91 -22.82 3.99
CA VAL A 335 12.14 -24.05 4.76
C VAL A 335 10.89 -24.93 4.76
N LEU A 336 11.08 -26.19 4.39
CA LEU A 336 10.08 -27.25 4.54
C LEU A 336 10.33 -27.99 5.87
N ALA A 337 9.33 -28.04 6.73
CA ALA A 337 9.40 -28.71 8.03
C ALA A 337 8.35 -29.83 8.16
N THR A 338 8.52 -30.71 9.14
CA THR A 338 7.55 -31.76 9.49
C THR A 338 6.44 -31.22 10.37
N ARG A 339 5.23 -31.79 10.31
CA ARG A 339 3.99 -31.32 10.95
C ARG A 339 4.12 -30.93 12.43
N ASN A 340 4.93 -31.63 13.21
CA ASN A 340 5.03 -31.40 14.66
C ASN A 340 6.15 -30.43 15.08
N TYR A 341 6.92 -29.91 14.12
CA TYR A 341 7.94 -28.90 14.36
C TYR A 341 7.29 -27.60 14.88
N PRO A 342 7.86 -26.90 15.89
CA PRO A 342 9.15 -27.12 16.56
C PRO A 342 9.11 -27.99 17.83
N LYS A 343 7.99 -28.64 18.13
CA LYS A 343 7.84 -29.46 19.34
C LYS A 343 8.54 -30.82 19.20
N SER A 344 8.31 -31.51 18.08
CA SER A 344 8.98 -32.78 17.71
C SER A 344 9.08 -32.91 16.19
N GLY A 345 10.03 -33.71 15.69
CA GLY A 345 10.17 -34.02 14.27
C GLY A 345 9.60 -35.41 13.95
N GLU A 346 8.75 -35.53 12.92
CA GLU A 346 8.37 -36.85 12.39
C GLU A 346 9.56 -37.40 11.58
N ILE A 347 10.16 -38.49 12.08
CA ILE A 347 11.32 -39.17 11.47
C ILE A 347 10.83 -40.43 10.74
N GLY A 348 11.49 -40.78 9.64
CA GLY A 348 11.23 -42.00 8.86
C GLY A 348 10.09 -41.87 7.85
N THR A 349 9.63 -40.65 7.55
CA THR A 349 8.65 -40.42 6.50
C THR A 349 9.33 -40.39 5.14
N GLU A 350 8.91 -41.25 4.22
CA GLU A 350 9.44 -41.28 2.84
C GLU A 350 9.21 -39.94 2.12
N VAL A 351 10.24 -39.46 1.41
CA VAL A 351 10.14 -38.34 0.47
C VAL A 351 9.69 -38.89 -0.88
N GLU A 352 8.39 -38.77 -1.15
CA GLU A 352 7.71 -39.31 -2.33
C GLU A 352 8.15 -38.63 -3.64
N TYR A 353 8.46 -37.33 -3.57
CA TYR A 353 8.91 -36.58 -4.74
C TYR A 353 9.83 -35.43 -4.34
N LEU A 354 10.98 -35.32 -5.03
CA LEU A 354 11.95 -34.25 -4.92
C LEU A 354 12.36 -33.85 -6.35
N PRO A 355 12.15 -32.59 -6.78
CA PRO A 355 12.57 -32.17 -8.11
C PRO A 355 14.09 -31.99 -8.16
N GLU A 356 14.65 -32.02 -9.37
CA GLU A 356 16.07 -31.76 -9.59
C GLU A 356 16.42 -30.28 -9.39
N ASN A 357 17.67 -30.03 -9.01
CA ASN A 357 18.21 -28.67 -8.93
C ASN A 357 18.31 -28.05 -10.33
N THR A 358 18.09 -26.73 -10.40
CA THR A 358 18.23 -25.93 -11.62
C THR A 358 19.19 -24.77 -11.39
N ASN A 359 19.49 -23.99 -12.44
CA ASN A 359 20.30 -22.78 -12.30
C ASN A 359 19.67 -21.79 -11.31
N SER A 360 18.35 -21.60 -11.39
CA SER A 360 17.62 -20.66 -10.55
C SER A 360 17.28 -21.24 -9.17
N THR A 361 17.10 -22.56 -9.02
CA THR A 361 16.63 -23.21 -7.79
C THR A 361 17.57 -24.30 -7.30
N VAL A 362 17.98 -24.24 -6.03
CA VAL A 362 18.71 -25.33 -5.36
C VAL A 362 18.01 -25.71 -4.07
N ILE A 363 17.85 -27.02 -3.86
CA ILE A 363 17.23 -27.59 -2.66
C ILE A 363 18.33 -28.14 -1.76
N PHE A 364 18.51 -27.49 -0.62
CA PHE A 364 19.44 -27.96 0.40
C PHE A 364 18.73 -28.88 1.39
N HIS A 365 19.33 -30.03 1.64
CA HIS A 365 18.88 -31.02 2.60
C HIS A 365 19.32 -30.62 4.00
N ALA A 366 18.39 -30.69 4.96
CA ALA A 366 18.67 -30.56 6.39
C ALA A 366 18.43 -31.92 7.06
N GLY A 367 17.28 -32.11 7.71
CA GLY A 367 16.91 -33.39 8.33
C GLY A 367 16.44 -34.43 7.32
N THR A 368 17.35 -34.96 6.50
CA THR A 368 17.06 -36.11 5.62
C THR A 368 18.11 -37.20 5.75
N GLN A 369 17.71 -38.46 5.55
CA GLN A 369 18.61 -39.61 5.53
C GLN A 369 18.18 -40.63 4.47
N ILE A 370 19.09 -41.53 4.10
CA ILE A 370 18.74 -42.70 3.29
C ILE A 370 18.38 -43.84 4.24
N SER A 371 17.15 -44.33 4.15
CA SER A 371 16.62 -45.41 4.97
C SER A 371 17.51 -46.66 4.85
N PRO A 372 18.05 -47.21 5.95
CA PRO A 372 18.88 -48.42 5.89
C PRO A 372 18.13 -49.61 5.31
N SER A 373 16.81 -49.70 5.57
CA SER A 373 15.94 -50.81 5.18
C SER A 373 15.37 -50.67 3.77
N THR A 374 14.81 -49.50 3.41
CA THR A 374 14.15 -49.31 2.12
C THR A 374 15.06 -48.74 1.03
N LYS A 375 16.24 -48.21 1.40
CA LYS A 375 17.15 -47.46 0.54
C LYS A 375 16.54 -46.21 -0.10
N LYS A 376 15.42 -45.72 0.43
CA LYS A 376 14.75 -44.49 -0.03
C LYS A 376 15.11 -43.29 0.85
N LEU A 377 14.91 -42.09 0.30
CA LEU A 377 15.07 -40.83 1.03
C LEU A 377 13.93 -40.68 2.05
N GLU A 378 14.26 -40.39 3.30
CA GLU A 378 13.30 -40.20 4.39
C GLU A 378 13.65 -38.99 5.28
N THR A 379 12.67 -38.48 6.01
CA THR A 379 12.85 -37.39 6.99
C THR A 379 13.63 -37.87 8.22
N SER A 380 14.52 -37.02 8.74
CA SER A 380 15.33 -37.32 9.95
C SER A 380 15.44 -36.14 10.93
N GLY A 381 14.63 -35.10 10.77
CA GLY A 381 14.66 -33.93 11.64
C GLY A 381 13.40 -33.06 11.61
N GLY A 382 13.46 -31.90 12.26
CA GLY A 382 12.36 -30.93 12.28
C GLY A 382 12.24 -30.17 10.96
N ARG A 383 13.34 -29.53 10.53
CA ARG A 383 13.49 -28.88 9.22
C ARG A 383 14.09 -29.89 8.25
N ILE A 384 13.44 -30.11 7.12
CA ILE A 384 13.77 -31.17 6.16
C ILE A 384 14.54 -30.61 4.97
N PHE A 385 14.04 -29.54 4.36
CA PHE A 385 14.67 -28.90 3.20
C PHE A 385 14.70 -27.38 3.36
N CYS A 386 15.67 -26.72 2.74
CA CYS A 386 15.63 -25.30 2.43
C CYS A 386 15.67 -25.15 0.91
N VAL A 387 14.53 -24.78 0.33
CA VAL A 387 14.37 -24.54 -1.10
C VAL A 387 14.78 -23.11 -1.40
N THR A 388 15.90 -22.96 -2.10
CA THR A 388 16.43 -21.64 -2.45
C THR A 388 16.17 -21.32 -3.89
N SER A 389 15.90 -20.06 -4.20
CA SER A 389 15.94 -19.56 -5.56
C SER A 389 16.66 -18.20 -5.63
N ILE A 390 17.21 -17.88 -6.81
CA ILE A 390 17.86 -16.60 -7.11
C ILE A 390 17.38 -16.05 -8.46
N THR A 391 17.02 -14.77 -8.50
CA THR A 391 16.63 -14.02 -9.72
C THR A 391 16.98 -12.53 -9.59
N ASN A 392 16.71 -11.75 -10.64
CA ASN A 392 16.93 -10.30 -10.65
C ASN A 392 15.95 -9.52 -9.76
N THR A 393 14.84 -10.13 -9.29
CA THR A 393 13.83 -9.47 -8.45
C THR A 393 13.43 -10.35 -7.26
N LEU A 394 13.21 -9.75 -6.09
CA LEU A 394 12.81 -10.52 -4.91
C LEU A 394 11.46 -11.25 -5.11
N ASN A 395 10.52 -10.63 -5.83
CA ASN A 395 9.20 -11.23 -6.06
C ASN A 395 9.29 -12.51 -6.90
N ASP A 396 10.11 -12.51 -7.94
CA ASP A 396 10.31 -13.69 -8.78
C ASP A 396 11.03 -14.81 -8.02
N ALA A 397 12.06 -14.46 -7.23
CA ALA A 397 12.73 -15.43 -6.37
C ALA A 397 11.74 -16.07 -5.39
N ARG A 398 10.84 -15.28 -4.79
CA ARG A 398 9.79 -15.79 -3.90
C ARG A 398 8.82 -16.72 -4.61
N ASN A 399 8.35 -16.36 -5.80
CA ASN A 399 7.41 -17.18 -6.57
C ASN A 399 8.04 -18.52 -6.95
N ILE A 400 9.27 -18.50 -7.48
CA ILE A 400 9.99 -19.71 -7.89
C ILE A 400 10.28 -20.62 -6.68
N ALA A 401 10.75 -20.06 -5.57
CA ALA A 401 11.02 -20.82 -4.35
C ALA A 401 9.73 -21.48 -3.81
N ASN A 402 8.61 -20.75 -3.80
CA ASN A 402 7.32 -21.29 -3.39
C ASN A 402 6.80 -22.38 -4.32
N SER A 403 6.89 -22.22 -5.64
CA SER A 403 6.48 -23.25 -6.60
C SER A 403 7.31 -24.53 -6.46
N ALA A 404 8.64 -24.39 -6.25
CA ALA A 404 9.50 -25.54 -6.00
C ALA A 404 9.19 -26.21 -4.65
N ALA A 405 8.98 -25.43 -3.59
CA ALA A 405 8.58 -25.91 -2.27
C ALA A 405 7.23 -26.65 -2.29
N ASP A 406 6.27 -26.17 -3.08
CA ASP A 406 4.97 -26.80 -3.27
C ASP A 406 5.10 -28.16 -3.98
N SER A 407 5.97 -28.26 -4.99
CA SER A 407 6.15 -29.49 -5.76
C SER A 407 6.70 -30.67 -4.97
N ILE A 408 7.54 -30.42 -3.94
CA ILE A 408 8.17 -31.47 -3.11
C ILE A 408 7.10 -32.21 -2.29
N LYS A 409 7.13 -33.54 -2.27
CA LYS A 409 6.12 -34.36 -1.56
C LYS A 409 6.74 -35.22 -0.49
N PHE A 410 6.31 -35.01 0.75
CA PHE A 410 6.46 -35.94 1.87
C PHE A 410 5.29 -35.72 2.83
N ARG A 411 4.86 -36.78 3.51
CA ARG A 411 3.72 -36.71 4.43
C ARG A 411 4.02 -35.73 5.58
N GLY A 412 3.05 -34.86 5.88
CA GLY A 412 3.17 -33.90 6.98
C GLY A 412 4.06 -32.68 6.67
N LYS A 413 4.39 -32.42 5.40
CA LYS A 413 5.07 -31.19 4.96
C LYS A 413 4.31 -29.93 5.40
N GLN A 414 5.02 -28.97 6.00
CA GLN A 414 4.56 -27.61 6.26
C GLN A 414 5.63 -26.59 5.88
N TRP A 415 5.21 -25.42 5.39
CA TRP A 415 6.09 -24.28 5.09
C TRP A 415 5.29 -22.97 5.07
N ARG A 416 5.99 -21.84 5.13
CA ARG A 416 5.41 -20.51 5.01
C ARG A 416 5.43 -20.04 3.56
N LYS A 417 4.31 -19.53 3.05
CA LYS A 417 4.25 -18.93 1.70
C LYS A 417 4.60 -17.44 1.71
N ASP A 418 4.59 -16.83 2.89
CA ASP A 418 4.82 -15.40 3.11
C ASP A 418 6.30 -15.02 3.32
N ILE A 419 7.25 -15.92 3.08
CA ILE A 419 8.69 -15.59 3.21
C ILE A 419 9.03 -14.43 2.27
N GLY A 420 9.51 -13.33 2.85
CA GLY A 420 9.81 -12.10 2.12
C GLY A 420 8.59 -11.29 1.69
N VAL A 421 7.39 -11.63 2.14
CA VAL A 421 6.23 -10.73 2.10
C VAL A 421 6.43 -9.69 3.20
N LYS A 422 6.23 -8.42 2.88
CA LYS A 422 6.09 -7.40 3.91
C LYS A 422 4.75 -7.65 4.63
N ASN A 423 4.78 -8.39 5.73
CA ASN A 423 3.64 -8.52 6.62
C ASN A 423 3.25 -7.11 7.10
N LYS A 424 1.98 -6.74 6.90
CA LYS A 424 1.40 -5.52 7.50
C LYS A 424 1.25 -5.74 9.02
N ARG A 425 2.37 -5.80 9.74
CA ARG A 425 2.42 -5.57 11.18
C ARG A 425 2.92 -4.14 11.40
N ASN A 426 2.26 -3.45 12.33
CA ASN A 426 2.31 -2.00 12.56
C ASN A 426 3.72 -1.43 12.78
N THR A 427 4.45 -1.18 11.71
CA THR A 427 5.40 -0.06 11.62
C THR A 427 5.09 0.70 10.35
N LEU A 428 4.64 1.94 10.50
CA LEU A 428 4.24 2.80 9.40
C LEU A 428 5.51 3.21 8.63
N SER A 429 5.70 2.65 7.43
CA SER A 429 6.58 3.25 6.42
C SER A 429 5.78 4.23 5.56
N TYR A 430 6.44 5.18 4.89
CA TYR A 430 5.78 6.08 3.94
C TYR A 430 5.00 5.30 2.86
N GLY A 431 5.52 4.14 2.42
CA GLY A 431 4.79 3.22 1.55
C GLY A 431 3.64 2.45 2.22
N ALA A 432 3.67 2.28 3.54
CA ALA A 432 2.54 1.76 4.30
C ALA A 432 1.40 2.78 4.49
N SER A 433 1.67 4.08 4.29
CA SER A 433 0.60 5.06 4.10
C SER A 433 -0.17 4.81 2.81
N GLY A 434 0.42 4.12 1.83
CA GLY A 434 -0.15 3.81 0.52
C GLY A 434 0.52 4.57 -0.64
N VAL A 435 1.75 5.04 -0.45
CA VAL A 435 2.53 5.79 -1.46
C VAL A 435 3.63 4.92 -2.05
N ASN A 436 3.59 4.63 -3.35
CA ASN A 436 4.55 3.76 -4.01
C ASN A 436 5.65 4.56 -4.73
N ILE A 437 6.74 4.85 -4.01
CA ILE A 437 7.87 5.67 -4.52
C ILE A 437 8.49 5.06 -5.79
N ASP A 438 8.64 3.73 -5.86
CA ASP A 438 9.25 3.07 -7.02
C ASP A 438 8.36 3.20 -8.26
N GLU A 439 7.04 3.13 -8.08
CA GLU A 439 6.10 3.38 -9.17
C GLU A 439 6.04 4.84 -9.59
N GLY A 440 6.12 5.77 -8.64
CA GLY A 440 6.26 7.20 -8.92
C GLY A 440 7.51 7.50 -9.75
N ASN A 441 8.65 6.91 -9.39
CA ASN A 441 9.91 7.08 -10.14
C ASN A 441 9.83 6.50 -11.57
N GLN A 442 9.24 5.31 -11.72
CA GLN A 442 9.05 4.72 -13.05
C GLN A 442 8.09 5.56 -13.92
N PHE A 443 7.02 6.07 -13.32
CA PHE A 443 6.09 6.97 -13.99
C PHE A 443 6.80 8.24 -14.51
N VAL A 444 7.69 8.84 -13.71
CA VAL A 444 8.50 9.99 -14.13
C VAL A 444 9.35 9.65 -15.36
N GLU A 445 9.96 8.46 -15.43
CA GLU A 445 10.71 8.02 -16.62
C GLU A 445 9.81 7.91 -17.86
N ASP A 446 8.61 7.34 -17.71
CA ASP A 446 7.67 7.09 -18.82
C ASP A 446 7.20 8.40 -19.48
N ILE A 447 7.07 9.48 -18.71
CA ILE A 447 6.55 10.78 -19.18
C ILE A 447 7.62 11.75 -19.68
N LYS A 448 8.93 11.50 -19.45
CA LYS A 448 10.03 12.41 -19.85
C LYS A 448 9.96 12.85 -21.31
N SER A 449 9.55 11.95 -22.20
CA SER A 449 9.45 12.24 -23.64
C SER A 449 8.36 13.26 -23.99
N LEU A 450 7.28 13.32 -23.22
CA LEU A 450 6.18 14.27 -23.39
C LEU A 450 6.62 15.66 -22.95
N VAL A 451 7.22 15.74 -21.76
CA VAL A 451 7.68 17.01 -21.20
C VAL A 451 8.77 17.64 -22.06
N LYS A 452 9.70 16.82 -22.57
CA LYS A 452 10.79 17.28 -23.45
C LYS A 452 10.28 18.00 -24.71
N LYS A 453 9.10 17.65 -25.23
CA LYS A 453 8.50 18.31 -26.41
C LYS A 453 8.03 19.73 -26.13
N THR A 454 7.82 20.09 -24.87
CA THR A 454 7.33 21.41 -24.46
C THR A 454 8.44 22.43 -24.28
N LEU A 455 9.69 21.97 -24.07
CA LEU A 455 10.81 22.82 -23.66
C LEU A 455 11.10 23.94 -24.68
N LYS A 456 11.19 25.16 -24.17
CA LYS A 456 11.57 26.39 -24.88
C LYS A 456 12.94 26.88 -24.39
N PRO A 457 13.65 27.72 -25.18
CA PRO A 457 14.88 28.38 -24.73
C PRO A 457 14.71 29.06 -23.37
N GLY A 458 15.71 28.92 -22.51
CA GLY A 458 15.70 29.44 -21.14
C GLY A 458 15.07 28.53 -20.08
N ALA A 459 14.38 27.44 -20.44
CA ALA A 459 13.88 26.47 -19.47
C ALA A 459 14.89 25.32 -19.22
N GLY A 460 15.28 25.12 -17.96
CA GLY A 460 16.21 24.07 -17.52
C GLY A 460 15.63 22.65 -17.53
N GLN A 461 16.52 21.65 -17.32
CA GLN A 461 16.19 20.22 -17.36
C GLN A 461 15.39 19.76 -16.13
N ILE A 462 14.50 18.78 -16.34
CA ILE A 462 13.64 18.13 -15.33
C ILE A 462 14.47 17.19 -14.45
N GLY A 463 14.27 17.19 -13.12
CA GLY A 463 14.84 16.16 -12.25
C GLY A 463 14.92 16.46 -10.74
N GLY A 464 14.43 17.61 -10.26
CA GLY A 464 14.25 17.88 -8.84
C GLY A 464 12.96 18.67 -8.65
N PHE A 465 12.49 18.83 -7.41
CA PHE A 465 11.28 19.55 -7.00
C PHE A 465 11.17 21.03 -7.46
N GLY A 466 11.99 21.48 -8.42
CA GLY A 466 11.96 22.78 -9.07
C GLY A 466 12.81 22.80 -10.35
N ALA A 467 12.63 23.84 -11.16
CA ALA A 467 13.39 24.07 -12.39
C ALA A 467 13.86 25.53 -12.48
N VAL A 468 14.94 25.76 -13.26
CA VAL A 468 15.52 27.08 -13.48
C VAL A 468 14.93 27.68 -14.77
N LEU A 469 14.56 28.95 -14.69
CA LEU A 469 14.18 29.76 -15.85
C LEU A 469 15.18 30.90 -16.03
N ASP A 470 15.94 30.84 -17.12
CA ASP A 470 16.80 31.92 -17.58
C ASP A 470 15.97 32.89 -18.45
N LEU A 471 15.78 34.11 -17.95
CA LEU A 471 15.00 35.12 -18.63
C LEU A 471 15.70 35.66 -19.88
N ALA A 472 17.02 35.78 -19.87
CA ALA A 472 17.78 36.28 -21.00
C ALA A 472 17.69 35.30 -22.18
N ASP A 473 17.87 34.00 -21.92
CA ASP A 473 17.72 32.95 -22.94
C ASP A 473 16.26 32.79 -23.40
N SER A 474 15.29 33.17 -22.56
CA SER A 474 13.87 33.23 -22.92
C SER A 474 13.50 34.46 -23.77
N GLY A 475 14.47 35.36 -24.03
CA GLY A 475 14.31 36.57 -24.83
C GLY A 475 13.82 37.79 -24.05
N PHE A 476 14.04 37.83 -22.73
CA PHE A 476 13.63 38.93 -21.84
C PHE A 476 14.83 39.66 -21.26
N SER A 477 14.64 40.96 -20.98
CA SER A 477 15.63 41.79 -20.30
C SER A 477 15.81 41.38 -18.82
N ASN A 478 16.97 41.70 -18.24
CA ASN A 478 17.25 41.46 -16.82
C ASN A 478 16.34 42.26 -15.87
N ASP A 479 15.64 43.28 -16.35
CA ASP A 479 14.75 44.11 -15.55
C ASP A 479 13.26 43.83 -15.82
N SER A 480 12.97 42.75 -16.56
CA SER A 480 11.64 42.21 -16.77
C SER A 480 10.94 41.81 -15.47
N GLN A 481 9.61 41.70 -15.52
CA GLN A 481 8.77 41.38 -14.38
C GLN A 481 8.12 40.01 -14.55
N LEU A 482 8.03 39.25 -13.46
CA LEU A 482 7.32 37.98 -13.41
C LEU A 482 5.86 38.17 -13.04
N VAL A 483 5.00 37.38 -13.65
CA VAL A 483 3.59 37.24 -13.34
C VAL A 483 3.33 35.76 -13.06
N VAL A 484 2.72 35.47 -11.92
CA VAL A 484 2.47 34.10 -11.46
C VAL A 484 0.98 33.91 -11.28
N GLY A 485 0.43 32.84 -11.84
CA GLY A 485 -0.98 32.45 -11.71
C GLY A 485 -1.09 31.00 -11.26
N ILE A 486 -2.09 30.71 -10.42
CA ILE A 486 -2.38 29.36 -9.92
C ILE A 486 -3.89 29.15 -9.93
N ASP A 487 -4.33 28.02 -10.47
CA ASP A 487 -5.74 27.60 -10.48
C ASP A 487 -5.82 26.08 -10.70
N GLY A 488 -7.04 25.53 -10.65
CA GLY A 488 -7.31 24.10 -10.82
C GLY A 488 -8.47 23.79 -11.76
N VAL A 489 -8.77 22.50 -11.87
CA VAL A 489 -9.84 22.00 -12.75
C VAL A 489 -11.20 21.96 -12.05
N GLY A 490 -11.21 21.90 -10.72
CA GLY A 490 -12.44 21.82 -9.93
C GLY A 490 -13.21 20.51 -10.16
N THR A 491 -14.53 20.55 -9.96
CA THR A 491 -15.36 19.32 -9.93
C THR A 491 -15.64 18.69 -11.30
N LYS A 492 -15.04 19.21 -12.38
CA LYS A 492 -15.05 18.59 -13.71
C LYS A 492 -14.34 17.23 -13.73
N ILE A 493 -13.32 17.06 -12.88
CA ILE A 493 -12.56 15.80 -12.73
C ILE A 493 -13.47 14.60 -12.44
N GLU A 494 -14.59 14.80 -11.75
CA GLU A 494 -15.55 13.74 -11.44
C GLU A 494 -16.28 13.23 -12.69
N ILE A 495 -16.57 14.12 -13.64
CA ILE A 495 -17.16 13.74 -14.92
C ILE A 495 -16.12 12.97 -15.76
N ALA A 496 -14.87 13.43 -15.72
CA ALA A 496 -13.75 12.78 -16.39
C ALA A 496 -13.54 11.35 -15.88
N THR A 497 -13.59 11.16 -14.56
CA THR A 497 -13.50 9.85 -13.89
C THR A 497 -14.67 8.95 -14.28
N GLU A 498 -15.91 9.43 -14.18
CA GLU A 498 -17.11 8.62 -14.49
C GLU A 498 -17.11 8.13 -15.95
N LEU A 499 -16.59 8.95 -16.87
CA LEU A 499 -16.51 8.62 -18.30
C LEU A 499 -15.19 7.98 -18.72
N ASN A 500 -14.23 7.84 -17.80
CA ASN A 500 -12.85 7.41 -18.07
C ASN A 500 -12.21 8.16 -19.27
N ASN A 501 -12.38 9.48 -19.31
CA ASN A 501 -11.89 10.35 -20.39
C ASN A 501 -11.18 11.59 -19.85
N PHE A 502 -9.86 11.63 -20.01
CA PHE A 502 -8.99 12.65 -19.42
C PHE A 502 -8.28 13.55 -20.44
N ASN A 503 -8.52 13.34 -21.74
CA ASN A 503 -7.73 13.91 -22.82
C ASN A 503 -7.82 15.45 -22.99
N GLN A 504 -8.81 16.10 -22.36
CA GLN A 504 -9.01 17.55 -22.39
C GLN A 504 -8.73 18.23 -21.04
N ILE A 505 -8.47 17.47 -19.98
CA ILE A 505 -8.31 18.02 -18.62
C ILE A 505 -7.10 18.95 -18.51
N GLY A 506 -6.03 18.67 -19.26
CA GLY A 506 -4.85 19.52 -19.32
C GLY A 506 -5.12 20.88 -19.94
N TYR A 507 -6.05 20.98 -20.90
CA TYR A 507 -6.48 22.27 -21.44
C TYR A 507 -7.21 23.11 -20.38
N ASP A 508 -7.96 22.46 -19.49
CA ASP A 508 -8.59 23.16 -18.37
C ASP A 508 -7.55 23.71 -17.39
N VAL A 509 -6.66 22.88 -16.85
CA VAL A 509 -5.69 23.35 -15.83
C VAL A 509 -4.71 24.39 -16.39
N VAL A 510 -4.22 24.19 -17.62
CA VAL A 510 -3.33 25.15 -18.28
C VAL A 510 -4.10 26.41 -18.60
N GLY A 511 -5.28 26.29 -19.21
CA GLY A 511 -6.12 27.42 -19.61
C GLY A 511 -6.51 28.32 -18.45
N MET A 512 -6.92 27.74 -17.32
CA MET A 512 -7.29 28.50 -16.12
C MET A 512 -6.13 29.36 -15.61
N CYS A 513 -4.89 28.88 -15.71
CA CYS A 513 -3.72 29.64 -15.26
C CYS A 513 -3.18 30.60 -16.32
N VAL A 514 -2.97 30.14 -17.57
CA VAL A 514 -2.31 30.95 -18.61
C VAL A 514 -3.20 32.10 -19.06
N ASN A 515 -4.52 31.92 -19.09
CA ASN A 515 -5.46 32.98 -19.45
C ASN A 515 -5.53 34.08 -18.38
N ASP A 516 -5.25 33.75 -17.11
CA ASP A 516 -5.20 34.74 -16.04
C ASP A 516 -3.90 35.56 -16.09
N VAL A 517 -2.75 34.93 -16.30
CA VAL A 517 -1.47 35.67 -16.37
C VAL A 517 -1.37 36.57 -17.60
N ILE A 518 -2.00 36.20 -18.74
CA ILE A 518 -2.04 37.10 -19.91
C ILE A 518 -2.86 38.36 -19.65
N CYS A 519 -3.81 38.36 -18.70
CA CYS A 519 -4.57 39.57 -18.33
C CYS A 519 -3.67 40.67 -17.74
N HIS A 520 -2.43 40.33 -17.35
CA HIS A 520 -1.39 41.27 -16.93
C HIS A 520 -0.44 41.70 -18.07
N CYS A 521 -0.78 41.41 -19.33
CA CYS A 521 0.09 41.59 -20.49
C CYS A 521 1.43 40.88 -20.28
N ALA A 522 1.39 39.59 -19.94
CA ALA A 522 2.57 38.76 -19.75
C ALA A 522 2.54 37.55 -20.70
N LYS A 523 3.72 37.13 -21.18
CA LYS A 523 3.89 35.93 -22.00
C LYS A 523 4.16 34.74 -21.08
N PRO A 524 3.36 33.66 -21.14
CA PRO A 524 3.66 32.41 -20.43
C PRO A 524 5.04 31.87 -20.85
N LEU A 525 5.87 31.52 -19.88
CA LEU A 525 7.19 30.91 -20.08
C LEU A 525 7.19 29.46 -19.65
N ALA A 526 6.59 29.19 -18.50
CA ALA A 526 6.59 27.87 -17.90
C ALA A 526 5.28 27.54 -17.18
N PHE A 527 5.06 26.25 -17.01
CA PHE A 527 3.93 25.69 -16.29
C PHE A 527 4.42 24.58 -15.36
N LEU A 528 3.83 24.54 -14.16
CA LEU A 528 3.99 23.44 -13.21
C LEU A 528 2.64 22.84 -12.87
N ASP A 529 2.57 21.52 -12.76
CA ASP A 529 1.36 20.80 -12.34
C ASP A 529 1.48 20.24 -10.92
N TYR A 530 0.35 20.14 -10.23
CA TYR A 530 0.20 19.46 -8.95
C TYR A 530 -0.92 18.45 -9.11
N TYR A 531 -0.55 17.20 -9.38
CA TYR A 531 -1.46 16.06 -9.50
C TYR A 531 -1.45 15.28 -8.19
N VAL A 532 -2.60 15.12 -7.56
CA VAL A 532 -2.73 14.35 -6.32
C VAL A 532 -3.79 13.28 -6.45
N CYS A 533 -3.57 12.10 -5.89
CA CYS A 533 -4.51 10.97 -5.95
C CYS A 533 -4.47 10.14 -4.67
N GLY A 534 -5.52 9.35 -4.39
CA GLY A 534 -5.51 8.39 -3.29
C GLY A 534 -4.64 7.17 -3.58
N GLU A 535 -4.73 6.66 -4.81
CA GLU A 535 -3.88 5.59 -5.36
C GLU A 535 -3.54 5.92 -6.83
N LEU A 536 -2.28 5.75 -7.23
CA LEU A 536 -1.81 6.17 -8.55
C LEU A 536 -2.36 5.27 -9.68
N ASN A 537 -3.34 5.79 -10.43
CA ASN A 537 -3.75 5.19 -11.70
C ASN A 537 -2.86 5.69 -12.85
N ARG A 538 -1.90 4.86 -13.28
CA ARG A 538 -0.94 5.23 -14.34
C ARG A 538 -1.58 5.62 -15.66
N HIS A 539 -2.65 4.94 -16.08
CA HIS A 539 -3.32 5.25 -17.35
C HIS A 539 -3.92 6.65 -17.31
N GLN A 540 -4.65 6.95 -16.23
CA GLN A 540 -5.24 8.26 -16.01
C GLN A 540 -4.18 9.35 -15.92
N ALA A 541 -3.17 9.19 -15.06
CA ALA A 541 -2.12 10.20 -14.86
C ALA A 541 -1.35 10.48 -16.16
N THR A 542 -1.10 9.44 -16.96
CA THR A 542 -0.47 9.56 -18.28
C THR A 542 -1.34 10.36 -19.26
N GLU A 543 -2.64 10.09 -19.35
CA GLU A 543 -3.55 10.82 -20.24
C GLU A 543 -3.70 12.29 -19.83
N VAL A 544 -3.79 12.56 -18.51
CA VAL A 544 -3.79 13.92 -17.97
C VAL A 544 -2.52 14.67 -18.37
N LEU A 545 -1.33 14.11 -18.14
CA LEU A 545 -0.08 14.77 -18.50
C LEU A 545 0.11 14.96 -20.01
N LYS A 546 -0.34 14.00 -20.83
CA LYS A 546 -0.36 14.18 -22.31
C LYS A 546 -1.19 15.39 -22.70
N SER A 547 -2.35 15.58 -22.07
CA SER A 547 -3.21 16.74 -22.32
C SER A 547 -2.59 18.05 -21.82
N ILE A 548 -1.90 18.05 -20.66
CA ILE A 548 -1.18 19.22 -20.13
C ILE A 548 -0.05 19.62 -21.08
N SER A 549 0.74 18.65 -21.53
CA SER A 549 1.83 18.86 -22.48
C SER A 549 1.33 19.48 -23.78
N SER A 550 0.20 18.97 -24.31
CA SER A 550 -0.43 19.51 -25.53
C SER A 550 -0.89 20.95 -25.34
N ALA A 551 -1.55 21.25 -24.21
CA ALA A 551 -1.99 22.60 -23.88
C ALA A 551 -0.81 23.58 -23.65
N CYS A 552 0.30 23.13 -23.03
CA CYS A 552 1.51 23.96 -22.88
C CYS A 552 2.14 24.31 -24.23
N ILE A 553 2.18 23.35 -25.17
CA ILE A 553 2.69 23.59 -26.53
C ILE A 553 1.87 24.68 -27.23
N GLU A 554 0.54 24.59 -27.15
CA GLU A 554 -0.38 25.56 -27.74
C GLU A 554 -0.31 26.93 -27.07
N ALA A 555 -0.22 26.98 -25.73
CA ALA A 555 -0.03 28.22 -24.97
C ALA A 555 1.36 28.85 -25.16
N GLY A 556 2.32 28.10 -25.72
CA GLY A 556 3.68 28.57 -25.99
C GLY A 556 4.61 28.57 -24.78
N CYS A 557 4.34 27.77 -23.74
CA CYS A 557 5.16 27.64 -22.53
C CYS A 557 5.77 26.23 -22.37
N SER A 558 6.77 26.13 -21.52
CA SER A 558 7.41 24.85 -21.16
C SER A 558 6.72 24.22 -19.96
N LEU A 559 6.39 22.93 -20.02
CA LEU A 559 6.10 22.15 -18.81
C LEU A 559 7.45 21.84 -18.16
N ILE A 560 7.74 22.46 -17.01
CA ILE A 560 9.10 22.41 -16.41
C ILE A 560 9.20 21.51 -15.18
N GLY A 561 8.09 20.89 -14.77
CA GLY A 561 8.03 19.99 -13.63
C GLY A 561 6.72 20.15 -12.89
N GLY A 562 6.53 19.32 -11.88
CA GLY A 562 5.30 19.26 -11.10
C GLY A 562 5.45 18.24 -9.99
N GLU A 563 4.44 18.12 -9.14
CA GLU A 563 4.37 17.09 -8.11
C GLU A 563 3.27 16.08 -8.49
N THR A 564 3.60 14.80 -8.46
CA THR A 564 2.63 13.70 -8.49
C THR A 564 2.61 13.05 -7.12
N ALA A 565 1.61 13.37 -6.31
CA ALA A 565 1.51 12.92 -4.93
C ALA A 565 0.42 11.86 -4.75
N GLU A 566 0.77 10.73 -4.16
CA GLU A 566 -0.21 9.81 -3.57
C GLU A 566 -0.48 10.26 -2.13
N MET A 567 -1.75 10.57 -1.82
CA MET A 567 -2.21 11.02 -0.49
C MET A 567 -3.37 10.14 0.03
N PRO A 568 -3.17 8.82 0.16
CA PRO A 568 -4.12 7.89 0.76
C PRO A 568 -4.54 8.34 2.16
N GLY A 569 -5.85 8.39 2.39
CA GLY A 569 -6.46 8.86 3.65
C GLY A 569 -6.91 10.32 3.63
N VAL A 570 -6.36 11.15 2.73
CA VAL A 570 -6.97 12.45 2.36
C VAL A 570 -7.93 12.25 1.19
N TYR A 571 -7.48 11.49 0.19
CA TYR A 571 -8.29 11.07 -0.94
C TYR A 571 -8.62 9.57 -0.83
N GLY A 572 -9.83 9.17 -1.24
CA GLY A 572 -10.17 7.77 -1.47
C GLY A 572 -9.40 7.20 -2.66
N ALA A 573 -9.35 5.87 -2.80
CA ALA A 573 -8.53 5.19 -3.81
C ALA A 573 -8.72 5.73 -5.24
N ASP A 574 -9.97 5.97 -5.65
CA ASP A 574 -10.30 6.50 -6.99
C ASP A 574 -10.41 8.04 -7.05
N GLN A 575 -10.15 8.73 -5.94
CA GLN A 575 -10.23 10.19 -5.87
C GLN A 575 -8.88 10.83 -6.20
N TRP A 576 -8.95 11.97 -6.88
CA TRP A 576 -7.80 12.73 -7.31
C TRP A 576 -8.16 14.21 -7.44
N ASP A 577 -7.15 15.07 -7.53
CA ASP A 577 -7.29 16.50 -7.79
C ASP A 577 -6.12 16.99 -8.64
N LEU A 578 -6.32 18.12 -9.32
CA LEU A 578 -5.35 18.71 -10.24
C LEU A 578 -5.37 20.23 -10.15
N ALA A 579 -4.23 20.78 -9.79
CA ALA A 579 -3.93 22.21 -9.85
C ALA A 579 -2.71 22.46 -10.72
N GLY A 580 -2.51 23.70 -11.14
CA GLY A 580 -1.33 24.10 -11.89
C GLY A 580 -0.93 25.54 -11.63
N CYS A 581 0.31 25.86 -11.98
CA CYS A 581 0.91 27.17 -11.80
C CYS A 581 1.58 27.63 -13.10
N ALA A 582 1.14 28.76 -13.64
CA ALA A 582 1.76 29.41 -14.77
C ALA A 582 2.75 30.49 -14.32
N ILE A 583 3.97 30.43 -14.84
CA ILE A 583 4.99 31.46 -14.71
C ILE A 583 5.08 32.19 -16.05
N ALA A 584 4.78 33.48 -16.04
CA ALA A 584 4.82 34.36 -17.20
C ALA A 584 5.76 35.55 -16.95
N CYS A 585 6.21 36.17 -18.03
CA CYS A 585 7.11 37.32 -17.97
C CYS A 585 6.61 38.46 -18.86
N ARG A 586 6.83 39.69 -18.42
CA ARG A 586 6.54 40.90 -19.18
C ARG A 586 7.71 41.88 -19.11
N GLU A 587 7.93 42.59 -20.22
CA GLU A 587 8.87 43.71 -20.24
C GLU A 587 8.25 44.93 -19.56
N LYS A 588 9.07 45.76 -18.90
CA LYS A 588 8.58 47.02 -18.32
C LYS A 588 8.04 47.99 -19.37
N SER A 589 8.52 47.88 -20.60
CA SER A 589 8.06 48.67 -21.74
C SER A 589 6.65 48.29 -22.21
N TRP A 590 6.16 47.10 -21.86
CA TRP A 590 4.80 46.69 -22.23
C TRP A 590 3.76 47.42 -21.37
N PRO A 591 2.49 47.48 -21.81
CA PRO A 591 1.40 48.05 -21.01
C PRO A 591 1.17 47.28 -19.70
N ALA A 592 1.04 48.00 -18.58
CA ALA A 592 0.75 47.41 -17.27
C ALA A 592 -0.77 47.32 -17.08
N LEU A 593 -1.36 46.21 -17.52
CA LEU A 593 -2.80 46.04 -17.52
C LEU A 593 -3.37 45.79 -16.10
N PRO A 594 -4.59 46.29 -15.83
CA PRO A 594 -5.39 47.15 -16.71
C PRO A 594 -4.89 48.61 -16.75
N LEU A 595 -5.00 49.25 -17.93
CA LEU A 595 -4.81 50.70 -18.12
C LEU A 595 -6.04 51.46 -17.61
N SER A 596 -6.43 51.23 -16.35
CA SER A 596 -7.70 51.72 -15.81
C SER A 596 -7.89 53.24 -15.96
N ASN A 597 -6.81 54.03 -15.91
CA ASN A 597 -6.89 55.49 -16.07
C ASN A 597 -7.21 55.93 -17.52
N GLU A 598 -7.02 55.05 -18.50
CA GLU A 598 -7.27 55.30 -19.92
C GLU A 598 -8.64 54.77 -20.37
N ILE A 599 -9.28 53.95 -19.53
CA ILE A 599 -10.63 53.46 -19.75
C ILE A 599 -11.63 54.59 -19.47
N ARG A 600 -12.35 54.99 -20.52
CA ARG A 600 -13.25 56.15 -20.53
C ARG A 600 -14.57 55.84 -21.24
N GLU A 601 -15.54 56.74 -21.08
CA GLU A 601 -16.79 56.67 -21.82
C GLU A 601 -16.54 56.54 -23.34
N GLY A 602 -17.27 55.64 -23.99
CA GLY A 602 -17.17 55.39 -25.43
C GLY A 602 -16.25 54.22 -25.79
N ASP A 603 -15.39 53.76 -24.87
CA ASP A 603 -14.62 52.54 -25.07
C ASP A 603 -15.54 51.33 -25.26
N LEU A 604 -15.13 50.40 -26.12
CA LEU A 604 -15.90 49.21 -26.48
C LEU A 604 -15.55 48.05 -25.56
N ILE A 605 -16.55 47.26 -25.21
CA ILE A 605 -16.38 45.99 -24.50
C ILE A 605 -16.58 44.88 -25.51
N LEU A 606 -15.56 44.03 -25.67
CA LEU A 606 -15.57 42.90 -26.58
C LEU A 606 -15.53 41.59 -25.80
N GLY A 607 -16.24 40.58 -26.28
CA GLY A 607 -16.18 39.21 -25.77
C GLY A 607 -15.53 38.29 -26.79
N ILE A 608 -14.71 37.35 -26.32
CA ILE A 608 -14.20 36.24 -27.11
C ILE A 608 -14.88 34.96 -26.63
N PRO A 609 -15.46 34.14 -27.54
CA PRO A 609 -16.16 32.92 -27.16
C PRO A 609 -15.29 31.89 -26.44
N SER A 610 -15.92 31.12 -25.55
CA SER A 610 -15.36 29.92 -24.91
C SER A 610 -15.73 28.65 -25.69
N ASN A 611 -14.92 27.59 -25.58
CA ASN A 611 -15.25 26.26 -26.13
C ASN A 611 -16.39 25.54 -25.38
N GLY A 612 -16.61 25.93 -24.12
CA GLY A 612 -17.57 25.29 -23.23
C GLY A 612 -17.60 25.95 -21.86
N LEU A 613 -17.95 25.15 -20.86
CA LEU A 613 -17.99 25.57 -19.46
C LEU A 613 -16.59 25.61 -18.85
N HIS A 614 -16.25 26.67 -18.13
CA HIS A 614 -14.99 26.75 -17.37
C HIS A 614 -15.11 26.10 -15.98
N SER A 615 -13.97 25.67 -15.42
CA SER A 615 -13.82 24.84 -14.21
C SER A 615 -14.76 25.19 -13.04
N ASN A 616 -14.93 26.48 -12.74
CA ASN A 616 -15.65 26.94 -11.54
C ASN A 616 -17.17 26.71 -11.60
N GLY A 617 -17.77 26.52 -12.78
CA GLY A 617 -19.23 26.31 -12.91
C GLY A 617 -19.68 24.85 -12.78
N PHE A 618 -18.77 23.88 -12.79
CA PHE A 618 -19.13 22.46 -12.85
C PHE A 618 -19.94 21.96 -11.66
N SER A 619 -19.72 22.54 -10.47
CA SER A 619 -20.46 22.13 -9.27
C SER A 619 -21.97 22.36 -9.41
N LEU A 620 -22.37 23.51 -9.98
CA LEU A 620 -23.78 23.80 -10.25
C LEU A 620 -24.30 22.97 -11.44
N ALA A 621 -23.52 22.86 -12.52
CA ALA A 621 -23.92 22.08 -13.69
C ALA A 621 -24.20 20.60 -13.33
N ARG A 622 -23.30 19.97 -12.58
CA ARG A 622 -23.49 18.59 -12.07
C ARG A 622 -24.73 18.47 -11.20
N LYS A 623 -25.00 19.46 -10.34
CA LYS A 623 -26.20 19.48 -9.50
C LYS A 623 -27.47 19.53 -10.35
N VAL A 624 -27.50 20.34 -11.40
CA VAL A 624 -28.63 20.46 -12.34
C VAL A 624 -28.90 19.13 -13.05
N LEU A 625 -27.88 18.46 -13.58
CA LEU A 625 -28.05 17.14 -14.21
C LEU A 625 -28.56 16.10 -13.21
N LYS A 626 -27.97 16.07 -12.01
CA LYS A 626 -28.34 15.13 -10.94
C LYS A 626 -29.80 15.29 -10.50
N VAL A 627 -30.29 16.51 -10.27
CA VAL A 627 -31.68 16.72 -9.81
C VAL A 627 -32.71 16.42 -10.90
N ASN A 628 -32.30 16.42 -12.16
CA ASN A 628 -33.14 16.07 -13.30
C ASN A 628 -32.96 14.61 -13.77
N ASN A 629 -32.17 13.81 -13.04
CA ASN A 629 -31.93 12.39 -13.36
C ASN A 629 -31.35 12.17 -14.77
N ILE A 630 -30.42 13.04 -15.17
CA ILE A 630 -29.75 13.00 -16.48
C ILE A 630 -28.35 12.45 -16.30
N SER A 631 -28.02 11.41 -17.06
CA SER A 631 -26.68 10.80 -17.08
C SER A 631 -25.78 11.52 -18.08
N TYR A 632 -24.47 11.52 -17.84
CA TYR A 632 -23.51 12.04 -18.82
C TYR A 632 -23.49 11.25 -20.14
N SER A 633 -23.96 10.00 -20.14
CA SER A 633 -24.09 9.19 -21.34
C SER A 633 -25.35 9.48 -22.16
N ASP A 634 -26.28 10.27 -21.63
CA ASP A 634 -27.49 10.66 -22.35
C ASP A 634 -27.15 11.64 -23.49
N ASN A 635 -27.88 11.53 -24.59
CA ASN A 635 -27.79 12.47 -25.70
C ASN A 635 -28.31 13.85 -25.27
N VAL A 636 -27.68 14.90 -25.77
CA VAL A 636 -28.19 16.27 -25.58
C VAL A 636 -29.42 16.51 -26.47
N PRO A 637 -30.40 17.30 -26.02
CA PRO A 637 -31.64 17.50 -26.76
C PRO A 637 -31.50 18.41 -28.00
N TRP A 638 -30.38 19.12 -28.16
CA TRP A 638 -30.17 20.07 -29.27
C TRP A 638 -29.26 19.54 -30.39
N GLU A 639 -28.64 18.37 -30.23
CA GLU A 639 -27.68 17.82 -31.21
C GLU A 639 -27.74 16.29 -31.21
N GLU A 640 -28.01 15.69 -32.38
CA GLU A 640 -28.13 14.24 -32.50
C GLU A 640 -26.79 13.53 -32.27
N ASN A 641 -26.81 12.41 -31.54
CA ASN A 641 -25.66 11.54 -31.26
C ASN A 641 -24.51 12.22 -30.50
N VAL A 642 -24.75 13.37 -29.86
CA VAL A 642 -23.78 14.02 -28.98
C VAL A 642 -24.22 13.86 -27.53
N LYS A 643 -23.31 13.46 -26.67
CA LYS A 643 -23.60 13.18 -25.25
C LYS A 643 -23.31 14.38 -24.37
N PHE A 644 -24.02 14.47 -23.24
CA PHE A 644 -23.74 15.50 -22.21
C PHE A 644 -22.27 15.48 -21.78
N GLY A 645 -21.71 14.29 -21.55
CA GLY A 645 -20.31 14.09 -21.17
C GLY A 645 -19.32 14.70 -22.16
N GLU A 646 -19.57 14.57 -23.46
CA GLU A 646 -18.69 15.09 -24.51
C GLU A 646 -18.67 16.62 -24.54
N ILE A 647 -19.82 17.26 -24.37
CA ILE A 647 -19.91 18.73 -24.31
C ILE A 647 -19.29 19.26 -23.03
N LEU A 648 -19.57 18.62 -21.89
CA LEU A 648 -19.06 19.00 -20.59
C LEU A 648 -17.54 18.82 -20.48
N LEU A 649 -16.94 17.85 -21.18
CA LEU A 649 -15.50 17.60 -21.15
C LEU A 649 -14.69 18.44 -22.15
N ARG A 650 -15.29 19.31 -22.98
CA ARG A 650 -14.54 20.22 -23.86
C ARG A 650 -13.58 21.09 -23.04
N GLY A 651 -12.31 21.15 -23.43
CA GLY A 651 -11.27 21.88 -22.70
C GLY A 651 -11.39 23.40 -22.85
N THR A 652 -10.94 24.12 -21.83
CA THR A 652 -10.83 25.60 -21.84
C THR A 652 -10.00 26.09 -23.04
N ARG A 653 -10.51 27.10 -23.76
CA ARG A 653 -9.81 27.72 -24.90
C ARG A 653 -8.59 28.51 -24.40
N LEU A 654 -7.47 28.39 -25.11
CA LEU A 654 -6.25 29.13 -24.83
C LEU A 654 -6.22 30.40 -25.68
N TYR A 655 -6.16 31.58 -25.05
CA TYR A 655 -6.26 32.86 -25.76
C TYR A 655 -4.91 33.52 -26.04
N VAL A 656 -3.80 32.90 -25.62
CA VAL A 656 -2.46 33.51 -25.62
C VAL A 656 -2.06 34.00 -27.01
N SER A 657 -2.14 33.14 -28.03
CA SER A 657 -1.78 33.47 -29.41
C SER A 657 -2.68 34.54 -30.03
N ASP A 658 -3.95 34.57 -29.64
CA ASP A 658 -4.97 35.44 -30.21
C ASP A 658 -4.78 36.89 -29.76
N ILE A 659 -4.45 37.11 -28.48
CA ILE A 659 -4.54 38.45 -27.88
C ILE A 659 -3.20 39.05 -27.44
N LEU A 660 -2.16 38.25 -27.16
CA LEU A 660 -0.93 38.75 -26.53
C LEU A 660 -0.29 39.91 -27.29
N GLU A 661 -0.26 39.85 -28.62
CA GLU A 661 0.33 40.92 -29.44
C GLU A 661 -0.50 42.21 -29.42
N HIS A 662 -1.83 42.11 -29.33
CA HIS A 662 -2.71 43.26 -29.15
C HIS A 662 -2.53 43.92 -27.77
N LEU A 663 -2.25 43.11 -26.74
CA LEU A 663 -1.95 43.61 -25.40
C LEU A 663 -0.62 44.37 -25.38
N LYS A 664 0.45 43.82 -25.97
CA LYS A 664 1.78 44.47 -26.01
C LYS A 664 1.77 45.81 -26.74
N ASN A 665 0.98 45.91 -27.80
CA ASN A 665 0.87 47.11 -28.62
C ASN A 665 -0.06 48.19 -28.02
N GLY A 666 -0.60 47.99 -26.81
CA GLY A 666 -1.43 48.98 -26.11
C GLY A 666 -2.82 49.18 -26.73
N ILE A 667 -3.24 48.29 -27.64
CA ILE A 667 -4.53 48.36 -28.33
C ILE A 667 -5.66 48.00 -27.35
N VAL A 668 -5.39 47.03 -26.48
CA VAL A 668 -6.31 46.58 -25.42
C VAL A 668 -5.96 47.28 -24.12
N LYS A 669 -6.93 48.01 -23.56
CA LYS A 669 -6.81 48.77 -22.32
C LYS A 669 -7.04 47.92 -21.07
N GLY A 670 -7.77 46.82 -21.20
CA GLY A 670 -8.05 45.88 -20.12
C GLY A 670 -8.51 44.55 -20.67
N CYS A 671 -8.16 43.47 -19.96
CA CYS A 671 -8.48 42.11 -20.33
C CYS A 671 -8.89 41.34 -19.07
N ALA A 672 -9.94 40.52 -19.15
CA ALA A 672 -10.42 39.70 -18.05
C ALA A 672 -10.86 38.32 -18.54
N HIS A 673 -10.23 37.28 -17.98
CA HIS A 673 -10.63 35.90 -18.17
C HIS A 673 -11.90 35.62 -17.34
N ILE A 674 -12.91 35.03 -17.97
CA ILE A 674 -14.23 34.82 -17.36
C ILE A 674 -14.33 33.40 -16.81
N THR A 675 -14.24 33.26 -15.50
CA THR A 675 -14.22 32.00 -14.76
C THR A 675 -15.27 32.02 -13.64
N GLY A 676 -14.85 31.88 -12.38
CA GLY A 676 -15.72 31.93 -11.20
C GLY A 676 -16.07 33.37 -10.86
N GLY A 677 -17.35 33.65 -10.62
CA GLY A 677 -17.88 35.02 -10.52
C GLY A 677 -18.34 35.59 -11.87
N GLY A 678 -18.15 34.85 -12.96
CA GLY A 678 -18.77 35.08 -14.27
C GLY A 678 -18.51 36.48 -14.82
N LEU A 679 -19.41 36.97 -15.65
CA LEU A 679 -19.31 38.32 -16.23
C LEU A 679 -19.43 39.41 -15.16
N VAL A 680 -20.16 39.15 -14.07
CA VAL A 680 -20.43 40.13 -13.01
C VAL A 680 -19.15 40.55 -12.29
N GLU A 681 -18.39 39.56 -11.80
CA GLU A 681 -17.23 39.81 -10.94
C GLU A 681 -15.93 39.86 -11.74
N ASN A 682 -15.81 39.12 -12.85
CA ASN A 682 -14.54 39.05 -13.58
C ASN A 682 -14.36 40.22 -14.55
N ALA A 683 -15.41 40.61 -15.29
CA ALA A 683 -15.29 41.71 -16.25
C ALA A 683 -14.90 43.04 -15.58
N THR A 684 -15.34 43.27 -14.34
CA THR A 684 -15.03 44.49 -13.57
C THR A 684 -13.59 44.56 -13.07
N ARG A 685 -12.80 43.47 -13.14
CA ARG A 685 -11.38 43.45 -12.75
C ARG A 685 -10.50 44.40 -13.58
N VAL A 686 -10.99 44.84 -14.75
CA VAL A 686 -10.31 45.82 -15.59
C VAL A 686 -10.44 47.27 -15.07
N LEU A 687 -11.31 47.50 -14.08
CA LEU A 687 -11.55 48.82 -13.48
C LEU A 687 -10.96 48.92 -12.07
N LYS A 688 -10.55 50.13 -11.68
CA LYS A 688 -10.23 50.44 -10.28
C LYS A 688 -11.52 50.63 -9.48
N LYS A 689 -11.54 50.23 -8.20
CA LYS A 689 -12.69 50.44 -7.30
C LYS A 689 -13.14 51.91 -7.19
N SER A 690 -12.21 52.85 -7.30
CA SER A 690 -12.48 54.30 -7.23
C SER A 690 -12.89 54.93 -8.57
N GLN A 691 -12.92 54.14 -9.66
CA GLN A 691 -13.14 54.66 -11.00
C GLN A 691 -14.62 54.94 -11.26
N GLN A 692 -14.93 56.15 -11.74
CA GLN A 692 -16.30 56.60 -11.97
C GLN A 692 -16.75 56.33 -13.41
N VAL A 693 -16.74 55.05 -13.81
CA VAL A 693 -17.31 54.58 -15.10
C VAL A 693 -18.11 53.30 -14.88
N THR A 694 -19.06 53.03 -15.78
CA THR A 694 -19.88 51.81 -15.75
C THR A 694 -19.69 51.03 -17.04
N MET A 695 -19.34 49.74 -16.92
CA MET A 695 -19.35 48.78 -18.03
C MET A 695 -20.78 48.36 -18.32
N GLU A 696 -21.34 48.78 -19.45
CA GLU A 696 -22.69 48.38 -19.89
C GLU A 696 -22.57 47.21 -20.88
N ILE A 697 -22.95 46.01 -20.46
CA ILE A 697 -22.94 44.78 -21.29
C ILE A 697 -24.37 44.50 -21.77
N ASP A 698 -24.52 44.30 -23.08
CA ASP A 698 -25.77 43.93 -23.72
C ASP A 698 -25.82 42.42 -23.97
N LEU A 699 -26.64 41.72 -23.18
CA LEU A 699 -26.75 40.27 -23.29
C LEU A 699 -27.42 39.78 -24.59
N SER A 700 -28.06 40.66 -25.35
CA SER A 700 -28.62 40.32 -26.67
C SER A 700 -27.57 40.29 -27.79
N SER A 701 -26.32 40.68 -27.49
CA SER A 701 -25.25 40.80 -28.49
C SER A 701 -24.60 39.47 -28.88
N TRP A 702 -24.88 38.38 -28.17
CA TRP A 702 -24.51 37.03 -28.57
C TRP A 702 -25.62 36.04 -28.25
N LYS A 703 -25.63 34.92 -28.98
CA LYS A 703 -26.54 33.80 -28.68
C LYS A 703 -25.96 33.01 -27.51
N LEU A 704 -26.74 32.85 -26.42
CA LEU A 704 -26.36 31.97 -25.32
C LEU A 704 -26.24 30.52 -25.84
N PRO A 705 -25.09 29.83 -25.66
CA PRO A 705 -24.94 28.46 -26.14
C PRO A 705 -25.92 27.50 -25.47
N GLU A 706 -26.34 26.45 -26.20
CA GLU A 706 -27.45 25.58 -25.80
C GLU A 706 -27.22 24.86 -24.46
N LEU A 707 -25.97 24.53 -24.12
CA LEU A 707 -25.63 24.01 -22.79
C LEU A 707 -26.10 24.95 -21.67
N PHE A 708 -25.88 26.25 -21.81
CA PHE A 708 -26.26 27.23 -20.78
C PHE A 708 -27.77 27.51 -20.79
N ASN A 709 -28.42 27.53 -21.96
CA ASN A 709 -29.88 27.56 -22.02
C ASN A 709 -30.48 26.39 -21.25
N PHE A 710 -29.98 25.19 -21.52
CA PHE A 710 -30.41 23.97 -20.85
C PHE A 710 -30.18 24.00 -19.33
N LEU A 711 -29.02 24.46 -18.87
CA LEU A 711 -28.73 24.57 -17.45
C LEU A 711 -29.67 25.58 -16.76
N ALA A 712 -30.00 26.69 -17.43
CA ALA A 712 -30.91 27.69 -16.92
C ALA A 712 -32.36 27.16 -16.84
N THR A 713 -32.83 26.43 -17.86
CA THR A 713 -34.21 25.91 -17.91
C THR A 713 -34.43 24.69 -17.02
N SER A 714 -33.51 23.72 -17.04
CA SER A 714 -33.62 22.48 -16.29
C SER A 714 -33.27 22.67 -14.80
N GLY A 715 -32.41 23.64 -14.50
CA GLY A 715 -31.87 23.91 -13.15
C GLY A 715 -32.65 24.90 -12.29
N PRO A 716 -33.87 25.28 -12.68
CA PRO A 716 -34.40 26.66 -12.60
C PRO A 716 -33.38 27.71 -12.09
N VAL A 717 -32.32 27.95 -12.87
CA VAL A 717 -31.28 28.93 -12.50
C VAL A 717 -31.66 30.29 -13.06
N GLU A 718 -31.80 31.29 -12.18
CA GLU A 718 -32.13 32.65 -12.59
C GLU A 718 -31.03 33.28 -13.43
N THR A 719 -31.40 34.18 -14.36
CA THR A 719 -30.42 34.82 -15.26
C THR A 719 -29.29 35.52 -14.50
N SER A 720 -29.60 36.16 -13.36
CA SER A 720 -28.60 36.80 -12.50
C SER A 720 -27.58 35.82 -11.94
N GLU A 721 -28.01 34.62 -11.58
CA GLU A 721 -27.14 33.54 -11.11
C GLU A 721 -26.35 32.94 -12.29
N MET A 722 -26.97 32.81 -13.48
CA MET A 722 -26.28 32.34 -14.68
C MET A 722 -25.06 33.20 -15.01
N ILE A 723 -25.22 34.52 -15.11
CA ILE A 723 -24.13 35.44 -15.48
C ILE A 723 -23.09 35.64 -14.38
N ARG A 724 -23.43 35.27 -13.14
CA ARG A 724 -22.52 35.32 -11.98
C ARG A 724 -21.74 34.04 -11.81
N THR A 725 -22.32 32.89 -12.14
CA THR A 725 -21.68 31.58 -11.89
C THR A 725 -20.98 31.05 -13.14
N PHE A 726 -21.53 31.33 -14.32
CA PHE A 726 -21.02 30.80 -15.57
C PHE A 726 -20.39 31.88 -16.45
N ASN A 727 -19.58 31.42 -17.40
CA ASN A 727 -19.02 32.23 -18.46
C ASN A 727 -20.04 32.54 -19.58
N CYS A 728 -21.19 31.84 -19.61
CA CYS A 728 -22.31 32.08 -20.53
C CYS A 728 -21.88 32.17 -22.01
N GLY A 729 -20.86 31.40 -22.40
CA GLY A 729 -20.32 31.37 -23.77
C GLY A 729 -19.19 32.37 -24.04
N ILE A 730 -18.87 33.29 -23.13
CA ILE A 730 -17.77 34.26 -23.27
C ILE A 730 -16.62 33.84 -22.36
N GLY A 731 -15.47 33.48 -22.92
CA GLY A 731 -14.30 33.09 -22.12
C GLY A 731 -13.37 34.24 -21.78
N MET A 732 -13.32 35.30 -22.59
CA MET A 732 -12.47 36.46 -22.35
C MET A 732 -13.21 37.77 -22.66
N VAL A 733 -13.00 38.81 -21.84
CA VAL A 733 -13.51 40.16 -22.08
C VAL A 733 -12.36 41.13 -22.30
N LEU A 734 -12.45 41.95 -23.36
CA LEU A 734 -11.49 42.99 -23.69
C LEU A 734 -12.15 44.37 -23.63
N VAL A 735 -11.43 45.38 -23.16
CA VAL A 735 -11.81 46.79 -23.24
C VAL A 735 -10.86 47.51 -24.19
N VAL A 736 -11.39 48.15 -25.23
CA VAL A 736 -10.61 48.78 -26.31
C VAL A 736 -11.14 50.16 -26.64
N GLY A 737 -10.27 51.04 -27.14
CA GLY A 737 -10.70 52.29 -27.77
C GLY A 737 -11.55 52.02 -29.02
N SER A 738 -12.56 52.86 -29.26
CA SER A 738 -13.44 52.74 -30.44
C SER A 738 -12.68 52.76 -31.78
N GLU A 739 -11.57 53.49 -31.83
CA GLU A 739 -10.63 53.63 -32.94
C GLU A 739 -9.89 52.32 -33.29
N HIS A 740 -9.85 51.36 -32.36
CA HIS A 740 -9.12 50.10 -32.53
C HIS A 740 -9.99 48.93 -32.98
N LEU A 741 -11.30 49.14 -33.17
CA LEU A 741 -12.26 48.08 -33.48
C LEU A 741 -11.82 47.23 -34.68
N GLU A 742 -11.46 47.85 -35.81
CA GLU A 742 -11.02 47.11 -37.01
C GLU A 742 -9.76 46.26 -36.79
N THR A 743 -8.88 46.71 -35.89
CA THR A 743 -7.64 45.96 -35.61
C THR A 743 -7.94 44.72 -34.78
N VAL A 744 -8.75 44.86 -33.73
CA VAL A 744 -9.10 43.74 -32.84
C VAL A 744 -10.13 42.81 -33.45
N SER A 745 -10.96 43.25 -34.40
CA SER A 745 -11.88 42.39 -35.15
C SER A 745 -11.20 41.29 -35.96
N LYS A 746 -9.86 41.30 -36.06
CA LYS A 746 -9.06 40.20 -36.65
C LYS A 746 -8.88 39.00 -35.69
N ILE A 747 -9.17 39.18 -34.40
CA ILE A 747 -9.19 38.09 -33.42
C ILE A 747 -10.35 37.15 -33.77
N SER A 748 -10.09 35.84 -33.82
CA SER A 748 -11.11 34.86 -34.20
C SER A 748 -12.33 34.93 -33.26
N ASP A 749 -13.50 35.08 -33.87
CA ASP A 749 -14.82 35.06 -33.22
C ASP A 749 -15.08 36.16 -32.20
N VAL A 750 -14.23 37.20 -32.14
CA VAL A 750 -14.45 38.33 -31.23
C VAL A 750 -15.73 39.09 -31.59
N MET A 751 -16.48 39.49 -30.58
CA MET A 751 -17.74 40.20 -30.77
C MET A 751 -17.88 41.38 -29.83
N LYS A 752 -18.54 42.44 -30.29
CA LYS A 752 -18.85 43.59 -29.43
C LYS A 752 -20.02 43.24 -28.52
N ILE A 753 -19.78 43.21 -27.23
CA ILE A 753 -20.77 42.87 -26.22
C ILE A 753 -21.28 44.07 -25.42
N GLY A 754 -20.64 45.23 -25.54
CA GLY A 754 -21.01 46.38 -24.75
C GLY A 754 -20.15 47.61 -24.99
N LYS A 755 -20.25 48.56 -24.05
CA LYS A 755 -19.45 49.78 -24.02
C LYS A 755 -19.28 50.31 -22.60
N VAL A 756 -18.24 51.11 -22.38
CA VAL A 756 -18.05 51.88 -21.17
C VAL A 756 -18.87 53.17 -21.25
N THR A 757 -19.58 53.50 -20.18
CA THR A 757 -20.45 54.68 -20.06
C THR A 757 -20.09 55.49 -18.81
N ASN A 758 -20.61 56.72 -18.72
CA ASN A 758 -20.53 57.50 -17.48
C ASN A 758 -21.09 56.73 -16.28
N TRP A 759 -20.55 56.99 -15.08
CA TRP A 759 -20.94 56.32 -13.84
C TRP A 759 -22.46 56.31 -13.62
N LYS A 760 -23.03 55.12 -13.46
CA LYS A 760 -24.48 54.90 -13.20
C LYS A 760 -24.77 54.40 -11.79
N GLY A 761 -23.82 54.50 -10.85
CA GLY A 761 -23.97 54.01 -9.48
C GLY A 761 -23.38 52.62 -9.22
N GLU A 762 -22.98 51.92 -10.26
CA GLU A 762 -22.39 50.56 -10.22
C GLU A 762 -21.28 50.41 -11.27
N GLN A 763 -20.31 49.52 -11.05
CA GLN A 763 -19.19 49.30 -11.98
C GLN A 763 -19.60 48.52 -13.24
N ILE A 764 -20.65 47.70 -13.16
CA ILE A 764 -21.16 46.90 -14.27
C ILE A 764 -22.67 46.89 -14.28
N LYS A 765 -23.25 47.00 -15.47
CA LYS A 765 -24.70 46.96 -15.70
C LYS A 765 -25.01 46.08 -16.89
N PHE A 766 -25.99 45.19 -16.73
CA PHE A 766 -26.45 44.29 -17.78
C PHE A 766 -27.75 44.80 -18.40
N ARG A 767 -27.85 44.71 -19.73
CA ARG A 767 -29.06 44.99 -20.50
C ARG A 767 -29.63 43.70 -21.09
N ASN A 768 -30.95 43.71 -21.30
CA ASN A 768 -31.67 42.60 -21.94
C ASN A 768 -31.56 41.27 -21.17
N MET A 769 -31.53 41.35 -19.83
CA MET A 769 -31.50 40.19 -18.92
C MET A 769 -32.70 39.25 -19.11
N GLU A 770 -33.90 39.82 -19.29
CA GLU A 770 -35.15 39.07 -19.35
C GLU A 770 -35.24 38.17 -20.61
N SER A 771 -34.55 38.55 -21.69
CA SER A 771 -34.56 37.84 -22.97
C SER A 771 -33.29 37.03 -23.23
N PHE A 772 -32.34 36.99 -22.30
CA PHE A 772 -31.04 36.35 -22.53
C PHE A 772 -31.12 34.82 -22.54
N VAL A 773 -31.90 34.26 -21.62
CA VAL A 773 -32.14 32.82 -21.54
C VAL A 773 -33.37 32.49 -22.36
N ASP A 774 -33.21 31.60 -23.35
CA ASP A 774 -34.37 31.06 -24.06
C ASP A 774 -35.04 29.97 -23.21
N ARG A 775 -36.11 30.36 -22.52
CA ARG A 775 -36.88 29.45 -21.66
C ARG A 775 -37.93 28.62 -22.42
N SER A 776 -38.03 28.77 -23.74
CA SER A 776 -39.02 28.06 -24.55
C SER A 776 -38.55 26.68 -25.03
N GLY A 777 -37.24 26.41 -25.01
CA GLY A 777 -36.63 25.37 -25.85
C GLY A 777 -36.25 24.02 -25.22
N PHE A 778 -36.25 23.85 -23.89
CA PHE A 778 -35.73 22.62 -23.28
C PHE A 778 -36.55 22.17 -22.07
N PHE A 779 -37.75 21.64 -22.34
CA PHE A 779 -38.43 20.78 -21.39
C PHE A 779 -37.88 19.37 -21.58
N VAL A 780 -36.89 18.98 -20.77
CA VAL A 780 -36.72 17.55 -20.51
C VAL A 780 -38.02 17.14 -19.83
N GLU A 781 -38.81 16.24 -20.45
CA GLU A 781 -39.85 15.54 -19.71
C GLU A 781 -39.15 15.04 -18.45
N LYS A 782 -39.54 15.57 -17.28
CA LYS A 782 -39.09 15.01 -16.01
C LYS A 782 -39.39 13.53 -16.14
N LYS A 783 -38.36 12.69 -16.30
CA LYS A 783 -38.50 11.28 -16.00
C LYS A 783 -39.06 11.30 -14.59
N GLU A 784 -40.34 10.93 -14.44
CA GLU A 784 -40.93 10.78 -13.12
C GLU A 784 -39.88 10.01 -12.32
N ALA A 785 -39.48 10.57 -11.17
CA ALA A 785 -38.58 9.85 -10.28
C ALA A 785 -39.28 8.53 -10.01
N GLY A 786 -38.79 7.46 -10.66
CA GLY A 786 -39.51 6.21 -10.74
C GLY A 786 -39.89 5.80 -9.33
N ARG A 787 -41.16 5.43 -9.12
CA ARG A 787 -41.66 5.02 -7.81
C ARG A 787 -40.63 4.12 -7.14
N LYS A 788 -40.10 4.52 -5.98
CA LYS A 788 -39.17 3.69 -5.23
C LYS A 788 -39.94 2.70 -4.36
N VAL A 789 -39.44 1.47 -4.28
CA VAL A 789 -39.97 0.46 -3.37
C VAL A 789 -39.53 0.80 -1.96
N ARG A 790 -40.49 0.87 -1.04
CA ARG A 790 -40.22 1.19 0.37
C ARG A 790 -39.73 -0.07 1.10
N VAL A 791 -38.50 -0.04 1.58
CA VAL A 791 -37.81 -1.19 2.17
C VAL A 791 -37.70 -1.04 3.69
N ALA A 792 -37.96 -2.12 4.42
CA ALA A 792 -37.56 -2.26 5.82
C ALA A 792 -36.42 -3.25 5.99
N VAL A 793 -35.49 -2.94 6.90
CA VAL A 793 -34.38 -3.83 7.26
C VAL A 793 -34.55 -4.32 8.69
N LEU A 794 -34.58 -5.64 8.87
CA LEU A 794 -34.68 -6.31 10.18
C LEU A 794 -33.31 -6.78 10.63
N ILE A 795 -32.90 -6.44 11.86
CA ILE A 795 -31.56 -6.73 12.40
C ILE A 795 -31.60 -7.27 13.84
N SER A 796 -30.52 -7.95 14.26
CA SER A 796 -30.30 -8.38 15.65
C SER A 796 -28.94 -8.00 16.24
N GLY A 797 -28.06 -7.36 15.46
CA GLY A 797 -26.66 -7.15 15.82
C GLY A 797 -26.06 -5.84 15.32
N THR A 798 -24.81 -5.88 14.87
CA THR A 798 -24.00 -4.70 14.52
C THR A 798 -24.47 -3.97 13.26
N GLY A 799 -25.24 -4.62 12.38
CA GLY A 799 -25.86 -3.97 11.21
C GLY A 799 -24.91 -3.77 10.02
N SER A 800 -23.86 -4.59 9.85
CA SER A 800 -22.92 -4.48 8.71
C SER A 800 -23.62 -4.61 7.35
N ASN A 801 -24.46 -5.64 7.18
CA ASN A 801 -25.27 -5.83 5.98
C ASN A 801 -26.32 -4.73 5.80
N MET A 802 -26.95 -4.28 6.90
CA MET A 802 -27.93 -3.17 6.88
C MET A 802 -27.32 -1.87 6.35
N ARG A 803 -26.10 -1.52 6.78
CA ARG A 803 -25.39 -0.34 6.28
C ARG A 803 -25.27 -0.37 4.76
N LYS A 804 -24.87 -1.52 4.19
CA LYS A 804 -24.71 -1.67 2.73
C LYS A 804 -26.04 -1.57 1.97
N LEU A 805 -27.14 -2.01 2.56
CA LEU A 805 -28.48 -1.82 1.99
C LEU A 805 -28.87 -0.33 1.95
N ILE A 806 -28.62 0.42 3.02
CA ILE A 806 -28.91 1.86 3.09
C ILE A 806 -28.06 2.63 2.08
N GLU A 807 -26.73 2.39 2.07
CA GLU A 807 -25.80 3.02 1.11
C GLU A 807 -26.23 2.76 -0.35
N ARG A 808 -26.65 1.53 -0.68
CA ARG A 808 -27.15 1.23 -2.04
C ARG A 808 -28.45 1.98 -2.34
N ALA A 809 -29.35 2.11 -1.36
CA ALA A 809 -30.63 2.81 -1.55
C ALA A 809 -30.46 4.32 -1.81
N GLU A 810 -29.39 4.93 -1.30
CA GLU A 810 -29.06 6.35 -1.49
C GLU A 810 -28.47 6.68 -2.89
N GLN A 811 -28.07 5.66 -3.65
CA GLN A 811 -27.56 5.87 -5.01
C GLN A 811 -28.67 6.34 -5.97
N THR A 812 -28.31 7.16 -6.96
CA THR A 812 -29.28 7.82 -7.86
C THR A 812 -30.01 6.86 -8.78
N ASP A 813 -29.37 5.74 -9.14
CA ASP A 813 -29.93 4.66 -9.95
C ASP A 813 -30.76 3.65 -9.13
N SER A 814 -30.83 3.82 -7.81
CA SER A 814 -31.59 2.92 -6.94
C SER A 814 -33.10 3.14 -7.07
N ASN A 815 -33.82 2.04 -7.26
CA ASN A 815 -35.27 1.94 -7.20
C ASN A 815 -35.80 1.60 -5.80
N CYS A 816 -34.96 1.65 -4.77
CA CYS A 816 -35.30 1.38 -3.38
C CYS A 816 -35.15 2.63 -2.50
N GLU A 817 -35.97 2.69 -1.46
CA GLU A 817 -35.84 3.64 -0.35
C GLU A 817 -35.92 2.85 0.96
N VAL A 818 -34.87 2.88 1.79
CA VAL A 818 -34.92 2.26 3.12
C VAL A 818 -35.64 3.20 4.08
N VAL A 819 -36.87 2.87 4.45
CA VAL A 819 -37.74 3.74 5.25
C VAL A 819 -37.78 3.38 6.73
N LEU A 820 -37.33 2.18 7.09
CA LEU A 820 -37.42 1.68 8.45
C LEU A 820 -36.37 0.60 8.74
N VAL A 821 -35.71 0.72 9.89
CA VAL A 821 -34.92 -0.35 10.50
C VAL A 821 -35.59 -0.82 11.79
N VAL A 822 -35.82 -2.13 11.91
CA VAL A 822 -36.41 -2.72 13.12
C VAL A 822 -35.45 -3.74 13.74
N SER A 823 -35.18 -3.59 15.04
CA SER A 823 -34.39 -4.56 15.79
C SER A 823 -35.24 -5.35 16.78
N ASN A 824 -34.93 -6.63 16.97
CA ASN A 824 -35.46 -7.42 18.09
C ASN A 824 -34.68 -7.22 19.40
N LYS A 825 -33.57 -6.48 19.36
CA LYS A 825 -32.76 -6.11 20.53
C LYS A 825 -32.72 -4.59 20.70
N PRO A 826 -33.09 -4.05 21.88
CA PRO A 826 -33.11 -2.60 22.11
C PRO A 826 -31.72 -1.95 22.05
N ASP A 827 -30.68 -2.72 22.36
CA ASP A 827 -29.26 -2.35 22.47
C ASP A 827 -28.44 -2.71 21.22
N ALA A 828 -29.08 -3.04 20.10
CA ALA A 828 -28.37 -3.34 18.86
C ALA A 828 -27.66 -2.10 18.31
N LEU A 829 -26.32 -2.16 18.20
CA LEU A 829 -25.47 -1.11 17.63
C LEU A 829 -25.94 -0.66 16.23
N GLY A 830 -26.54 -1.57 15.44
CA GLY A 830 -27.10 -1.23 14.14
C GLY A 830 -28.20 -0.16 14.17
N LEU A 831 -28.92 0.01 15.29
CA LEU A 831 -29.92 1.07 15.43
C LEU A 831 -29.29 2.47 15.47
N GLU A 832 -28.13 2.61 16.10
CA GLU A 832 -27.40 3.89 16.14
C GLU A 832 -26.87 4.24 14.74
N ILE A 833 -26.33 3.25 14.04
CA ILE A 833 -25.88 3.40 12.66
C ILE A 833 -27.05 3.84 11.77
N ALA A 834 -28.21 3.18 11.85
CA ALA A 834 -29.39 3.57 11.06
C ALA A 834 -29.83 5.02 11.30
N ARG A 835 -29.78 5.50 12.55
CA ARG A 835 -30.09 6.91 12.87
C ARG A 835 -29.08 7.88 12.27
N SER A 836 -27.81 7.50 12.16
CA SER A 836 -26.78 8.34 11.51
C SER A 836 -27.04 8.56 10.01
N PHE A 837 -27.77 7.64 9.37
CA PHE A 837 -28.27 7.76 7.99
C PHE A 837 -29.67 8.40 7.91
N ASN A 838 -30.15 9.05 8.98
CA ASN A 838 -31.51 9.62 9.07
C ASN A 838 -32.64 8.61 8.80
N THR A 839 -32.39 7.31 8.98
CA THR A 839 -33.39 6.26 8.75
C THR A 839 -34.21 6.03 10.03
N ALA A 840 -35.54 5.89 9.91
CA ALA A 840 -36.40 5.67 11.06
C ALA A 840 -36.09 4.31 11.73
N THR A 841 -36.10 4.27 13.06
CA THR A 841 -35.81 3.05 13.84
C THR A 841 -36.96 2.63 14.75
N ARG A 842 -37.18 1.32 14.92
CA ARG A 842 -38.10 0.74 15.90
C ARG A 842 -37.49 -0.49 16.59
N VAL A 843 -38.01 -0.83 17.77
CA VAL A 843 -37.61 -2.02 18.51
C VAL A 843 -38.85 -2.90 18.72
N ASN A 844 -38.76 -4.19 18.38
CA ASN A 844 -39.79 -5.19 18.65
C ASN A 844 -39.17 -6.42 19.37
N PRO A 845 -39.03 -6.38 20.71
CA PRO A 845 -38.40 -7.44 21.48
C PRO A 845 -39.13 -8.77 21.41
N HIS A 846 -38.44 -9.84 21.81
CA HIS A 846 -39.03 -11.18 21.88
C HIS A 846 -40.17 -11.24 22.91
N THR A 847 -41.33 -11.75 22.50
CA THR A 847 -42.49 -12.02 23.36
C THR A 847 -42.67 -13.53 23.56
N SER A 848 -43.21 -13.94 24.71
CA SER A 848 -43.49 -15.35 25.01
C SER A 848 -44.47 -16.00 24.02
N ASP A 849 -45.44 -15.22 23.54
CA ASP A 849 -46.28 -15.58 22.40
C ASP A 849 -45.68 -14.99 21.11
N ARG A 850 -45.23 -15.89 20.23
CA ARG A 850 -44.57 -15.54 18.95
C ARG A 850 -45.52 -14.91 17.95
N ILE A 851 -46.78 -15.35 17.90
CA ILE A 851 -47.76 -14.88 16.90
C ILE A 851 -48.14 -13.44 17.21
N SER A 852 -48.46 -13.11 18.47
CA SER A 852 -48.74 -11.72 18.84
C SER A 852 -47.53 -10.79 18.66
N GLY A 853 -46.31 -11.26 18.88
CA GLY A 853 -45.08 -10.51 18.63
C GLY A 853 -44.84 -10.21 17.15
N ASP A 854 -45.19 -11.16 16.26
CA ASP A 854 -45.10 -10.98 14.81
C ASP A 854 -46.21 -10.06 14.28
N LEU A 855 -47.44 -10.18 14.77
CA LEU A 855 -48.54 -9.28 14.38
C LEU A 855 -48.26 -7.81 14.76
N LYS A 856 -47.58 -7.57 15.89
CA LYS A 856 -47.08 -6.23 16.23
C LYS A 856 -46.06 -5.73 15.22
N LEU A 857 -45.15 -6.60 14.77
CA LEU A 857 -44.17 -6.24 13.75
C LEU A 857 -44.83 -5.94 12.41
N VAL A 858 -45.80 -6.75 11.99
CA VAL A 858 -46.61 -6.51 10.78
C VAL A 858 -47.23 -5.12 10.83
N LYS A 859 -47.86 -4.75 11.96
CA LYS A 859 -48.45 -3.43 12.13
C LYS A 859 -47.43 -2.30 11.97
N ILE A 860 -46.26 -2.43 12.63
CA ILE A 860 -45.17 -1.44 12.49
C ILE A 860 -44.74 -1.30 11.02
N LEU A 861 -44.59 -2.41 10.29
CA LEU A 861 -44.16 -2.38 8.89
C LEU A 861 -45.24 -1.75 7.99
N GLN A 862 -46.51 -2.05 8.24
CA GLN A 862 -47.64 -1.46 7.51
C GLN A 862 -47.78 0.05 7.78
N ASP A 863 -47.57 0.51 9.01
CA ASP A 863 -47.62 1.93 9.38
C ASP A 863 -46.56 2.76 8.61
N PHE A 864 -45.45 2.13 8.21
CA PHE A 864 -44.39 2.73 7.41
C PHE A 864 -44.55 2.50 5.89
N GLY A 865 -45.63 1.83 5.47
CA GLY A 865 -45.90 1.53 4.06
C GLY A 865 -44.84 0.64 3.42
N VAL A 866 -44.28 -0.30 4.18
CA VAL A 866 -43.19 -1.19 3.72
C VAL A 866 -43.70 -2.16 2.67
N GLU A 867 -42.93 -2.30 1.59
CA GLU A 867 -43.24 -3.14 0.44
C GLU A 867 -42.24 -4.29 0.26
N LEU A 868 -41.01 -4.13 0.73
CA LEU A 868 -39.97 -5.16 0.73
C LEU A 868 -39.29 -5.23 2.10
N ILE A 869 -39.05 -6.44 2.58
CA ILE A 869 -38.42 -6.70 3.89
C ILE A 869 -37.09 -7.42 3.67
N CYS A 870 -36.00 -6.85 4.17
CA CYS A 870 -34.66 -7.43 4.13
C CYS A 870 -34.24 -7.91 5.53
N LEU A 871 -34.01 -9.22 5.69
CA LEU A 871 -33.46 -9.79 6.92
C LEU A 871 -31.94 -9.73 6.88
N ALA A 872 -31.35 -8.77 7.58
CA ALA A 872 -29.90 -8.53 7.62
C ALA A 872 -29.31 -9.04 8.94
N GLY A 873 -29.18 -10.37 9.05
CA GLY A 873 -28.76 -11.02 10.30
C GLY A 873 -29.82 -10.92 11.40
N TYR A 874 -31.08 -11.13 11.03
CA TYR A 874 -32.22 -11.16 11.95
C TYR A 874 -32.35 -12.54 12.58
N MET A 875 -31.91 -12.68 13.84
CA MET A 875 -31.80 -13.96 14.57
C MET A 875 -33.13 -14.40 15.19
N ARG A 876 -34.24 -14.29 14.45
CA ARG A 876 -35.58 -14.72 14.87
C ARG A 876 -36.33 -15.33 13.70
N ILE A 877 -36.90 -16.51 13.91
CA ILE A 877 -37.74 -17.18 12.93
C ILE A 877 -39.11 -16.48 12.89
N LEU A 878 -39.53 -16.03 11.70
CA LEU A 878 -40.83 -15.40 11.47
C LEU A 878 -41.92 -16.49 11.41
N SER A 879 -43.10 -16.25 11.98
CA SER A 879 -44.23 -17.19 11.92
C SER A 879 -44.84 -17.24 10.51
N GLY A 880 -45.53 -18.33 10.17
CA GLY A 880 -46.26 -18.42 8.90
C GLY A 880 -47.30 -17.30 8.73
N GLU A 881 -47.93 -16.87 9.83
CA GLU A 881 -48.82 -15.71 9.82
C GLU A 881 -48.11 -14.40 9.41
N PHE A 882 -46.84 -14.20 9.79
CA PHE A 882 -46.06 -13.06 9.31
C PHE A 882 -45.81 -13.14 7.80
N VAL A 883 -45.37 -14.30 7.32
CA VAL A 883 -45.02 -14.51 5.91
C VAL A 883 -46.22 -14.27 4.99
N LYS A 884 -47.43 -14.68 5.41
CA LYS A 884 -48.69 -14.44 4.67
C LYS A 884 -49.01 -12.97 4.42
N HIS A 885 -48.52 -12.04 5.26
CA HIS A 885 -48.75 -10.61 5.07
C HIS A 885 -47.82 -9.99 4.02
N PHE A 886 -46.70 -10.64 3.70
CA PHE A 886 -45.70 -10.16 2.75
C PHE A 886 -45.27 -11.28 1.78
N PRO A 887 -46.22 -11.87 1.02
CA PRO A 887 -45.92 -12.98 0.12
C PRO A 887 -44.92 -12.53 -0.93
N SER A 888 -43.84 -13.32 -1.12
CA SER A 888 -42.76 -13.01 -2.08
C SER A 888 -42.08 -11.66 -1.86
N ARG A 889 -42.16 -11.07 -0.66
CA ARG A 889 -41.61 -9.74 -0.36
C ARG A 889 -40.71 -9.72 0.86
N ILE A 890 -40.26 -10.89 1.31
CA ILE A 890 -39.30 -11.04 2.38
C ILE A 890 -38.07 -11.73 1.81
N ILE A 891 -36.91 -11.10 1.92
CA ILE A 891 -35.63 -11.65 1.49
C ILE A 891 -34.66 -11.76 2.66
N ASN A 892 -33.87 -12.82 2.67
CA ASN A 892 -32.85 -13.08 3.67
C ASN A 892 -31.48 -13.24 3.02
N ILE A 893 -30.42 -12.91 3.75
CA ILE A 893 -29.05 -13.26 3.40
C ILE A 893 -28.57 -14.34 4.38
N HIS A 894 -28.18 -15.49 3.83
CA HIS A 894 -27.74 -16.65 4.58
C HIS A 894 -26.24 -16.92 4.31
N PRO A 895 -25.40 -17.13 5.35
CA PRO A 895 -23.95 -17.31 5.23
C PRO A 895 -23.56 -18.73 4.78
N SER A 896 -24.28 -19.30 3.81
CA SER A 896 -23.97 -20.59 3.19
C SER A 896 -24.57 -20.68 1.78
N LEU A 897 -24.20 -21.70 1.03
CA LEU A 897 -24.87 -22.07 -0.23
C LEU A 897 -26.09 -22.96 0.07
N LEU A 898 -27.30 -22.41 -0.02
CA LEU A 898 -28.53 -23.18 0.11
C LEU A 898 -28.80 -24.01 -1.16
N PRO A 899 -29.41 -25.20 -1.05
CA PRO A 899 -29.95 -25.83 0.17
C PRO A 899 -28.93 -26.69 0.95
N ALA A 900 -27.62 -26.62 0.62
CA ALA A 900 -26.62 -27.57 1.11
C ALA A 900 -26.41 -27.52 2.63
N PHE A 901 -26.30 -26.32 3.22
CA PHE A 901 -26.15 -26.13 4.67
C PHE A 901 -27.15 -25.09 5.17
N LYS A 902 -28.08 -25.49 6.05
CA LYS A 902 -29.17 -24.64 6.55
C LYS A 902 -28.99 -24.31 8.03
N GLY A 903 -29.64 -23.26 8.52
CA GLY A 903 -29.72 -22.93 9.93
C GLY A 903 -28.50 -22.21 10.48
N ALA A 904 -28.55 -21.90 11.78
CA ALA A 904 -27.62 -20.97 12.44
C ALA A 904 -26.15 -21.44 12.47
N HIS A 905 -25.91 -22.75 12.30
CA HIS A 905 -24.57 -23.36 12.33
C HIS A 905 -24.07 -23.76 10.93
N ALA A 906 -24.74 -23.35 9.86
CA ALA A 906 -24.42 -23.80 8.50
C ALA A 906 -22.96 -23.64 8.06
N LEU A 907 -22.28 -22.58 8.52
CA LEU A 907 -20.85 -22.41 8.24
C LEU A 907 -19.99 -23.44 9.00
N GLN A 908 -20.32 -23.72 10.25
CA GLN A 908 -19.66 -24.75 11.05
C GLN A 908 -19.89 -26.13 10.42
N ASP A 909 -21.14 -26.43 10.06
CA ASP A 909 -21.53 -27.70 9.43
C ASP A 909 -20.83 -27.91 8.07
N ALA A 910 -20.69 -26.84 7.27
CA ALA A 910 -19.97 -26.87 6.00
C ALA A 910 -18.48 -27.23 6.20
N LEU A 911 -17.86 -26.66 7.23
CA LEU A 911 -16.46 -26.89 7.53
C LEU A 911 -16.20 -28.27 8.14
N GLU A 912 -17.11 -28.75 9.00
CA GLU A 912 -17.06 -30.11 9.55
C GLU A 912 -17.26 -31.15 8.45
N PHE A 913 -18.08 -30.86 7.44
CA PHE A 913 -18.24 -31.71 6.27
C PHE A 913 -17.00 -31.70 5.34
N GLY A 914 -16.15 -30.67 5.44
CA GLY A 914 -14.90 -30.55 4.68
C GLY A 914 -15.10 -30.05 3.24
N VAL A 915 -16.11 -29.23 2.98
CA VAL A 915 -16.34 -28.68 1.62
C VAL A 915 -15.22 -27.72 1.21
N LYS A 916 -14.83 -27.78 -0.07
CA LYS A 916 -13.84 -26.87 -0.67
C LYS A 916 -14.44 -25.56 -1.21
N VAL A 917 -15.77 -25.45 -1.18
CA VAL A 917 -16.51 -24.27 -1.62
C VAL A 917 -17.60 -23.97 -0.60
N VAL A 918 -17.58 -22.76 -0.07
CA VAL A 918 -18.62 -22.17 0.77
C VAL A 918 -19.20 -20.95 0.04
N GLY A 919 -20.01 -20.14 0.71
CA GLY A 919 -20.55 -18.95 0.06
C GLY A 919 -21.66 -18.30 0.87
N CYS A 920 -22.39 -17.39 0.23
CA CYS A 920 -23.63 -16.84 0.77
C CYS A 920 -24.75 -16.95 -0.25
N THR A 921 -25.98 -17.03 0.26
CA THR A 921 -27.21 -17.11 -0.52
C THR A 921 -28.16 -16.02 -0.10
N SER A 922 -28.62 -15.22 -1.06
CA SER A 922 -29.81 -14.41 -0.85
C SER A 922 -31.02 -15.10 -1.48
N HIS A 923 -32.07 -15.26 -0.70
CA HIS A 923 -33.26 -16.00 -1.08
C HIS A 923 -34.54 -15.36 -0.52
N PHE A 924 -35.68 -15.71 -1.09
CA PHE A 924 -36.99 -15.38 -0.53
C PHE A 924 -37.26 -16.23 0.72
N VAL A 925 -37.95 -15.66 1.70
CA VAL A 925 -38.36 -16.35 2.93
C VAL A 925 -39.76 -16.95 2.72
N ASP A 926 -39.91 -18.22 3.05
CA ASP A 926 -41.21 -18.92 3.12
C ASP A 926 -41.46 -19.44 4.56
N GLU A 927 -42.48 -20.29 4.76
CA GLU A 927 -42.80 -20.84 6.08
C GLU A 927 -41.76 -21.83 6.60
N LEU A 928 -40.86 -22.31 5.73
CA LEU A 928 -39.80 -23.26 6.04
C LEU A 928 -38.46 -22.52 6.20
N ILE A 929 -37.62 -23.01 7.10
CA ILE A 929 -36.32 -22.37 7.37
C ILE A 929 -35.38 -22.61 6.17
N ASP A 930 -34.83 -21.52 5.64
CA ASP A 930 -33.81 -21.50 4.57
C ASP A 930 -34.18 -22.38 3.36
N HIS A 931 -35.45 -22.31 2.94
CA HIS A 931 -36.00 -23.12 1.85
C HIS A 931 -36.46 -22.32 0.64
N GLY A 932 -36.87 -21.06 0.82
CA GLY A 932 -37.50 -20.32 -0.26
C GLY A 932 -36.61 -20.05 -1.48
N PRO A 933 -37.20 -19.62 -2.61
CA PRO A 933 -36.49 -19.50 -3.89
C PRO A 933 -35.24 -18.61 -3.82
N ILE A 934 -34.15 -19.08 -4.42
CA ILE A 934 -32.87 -18.37 -4.47
C ILE A 934 -32.95 -17.18 -5.44
N ILE A 935 -32.45 -16.03 -5.01
CA ILE A 935 -32.32 -14.82 -5.84
C ILE A 935 -30.91 -14.77 -6.44
N TYR A 936 -29.90 -14.79 -5.58
CA TYR A 936 -28.49 -14.82 -5.95
C TYR A 936 -27.69 -15.69 -5.00
N GLN A 937 -26.63 -16.30 -5.51
CA GLN A 937 -25.61 -17.00 -4.73
C GLN A 937 -24.23 -16.56 -5.16
N LYS A 938 -23.30 -16.53 -4.20
CA LYS A 938 -21.89 -16.30 -4.47
C LYS A 938 -21.08 -17.38 -3.77
N SER A 939 -20.40 -18.17 -4.58
CA SER A 939 -19.42 -19.15 -4.10
C SER A 939 -18.13 -18.46 -3.70
N ILE A 940 -17.46 -19.07 -2.73
CA ILE A 940 -16.18 -18.66 -2.18
C ILE A 940 -15.38 -19.94 -2.01
N GLU A 941 -14.20 -19.97 -2.63
CA GLU A 941 -13.28 -21.08 -2.46
C GLU A 941 -12.69 -21.07 -1.06
N VAL A 942 -12.67 -22.25 -0.43
CA VAL A 942 -12.02 -22.49 0.85
C VAL A 942 -10.59 -22.90 0.55
N GLU A 943 -9.65 -22.01 0.82
CA GLU A 943 -8.23 -22.28 0.69
C GLU A 943 -7.74 -23.13 1.86
N GLU A 944 -6.63 -23.85 1.70
CA GLU A 944 -6.11 -24.71 2.79
C GLU A 944 -5.59 -23.90 4.00
N SER A 945 -5.36 -22.59 3.83
CA SER A 945 -5.00 -21.63 4.87
C SER A 945 -6.20 -21.00 5.58
N ASP A 946 -7.41 -21.19 5.06
CA ASP A 946 -8.61 -20.58 5.59
C ASP A 946 -9.04 -21.22 6.92
N ASN A 947 -9.39 -20.39 7.90
CA ASN A 947 -10.02 -20.79 9.16
C ASN A 947 -11.44 -20.20 9.27
N ILE A 948 -12.20 -20.58 10.30
CA ILE A 948 -13.59 -20.13 10.48
C ILE A 948 -13.73 -18.59 10.41
N GLU A 949 -12.76 -17.85 10.95
CA GLU A 949 -12.80 -16.39 10.97
C GLU A 949 -12.48 -15.78 9.61
N THR A 950 -11.46 -16.29 8.89
CA THR A 950 -11.14 -15.81 7.54
C THR A 950 -12.26 -16.11 6.56
N ILE A 951 -12.88 -17.29 6.67
CA ILE A 951 -14.01 -17.68 5.83
C ILE A 951 -15.23 -16.80 6.15
N ARG A 952 -15.53 -16.57 7.43
CA ARG A 952 -16.62 -15.65 7.83
C ARG A 952 -16.39 -14.24 7.27
N ALA A 953 -15.15 -13.75 7.27
CA ALA A 953 -14.81 -12.45 6.69
C ALA A 953 -14.96 -12.44 5.16
N LYS A 954 -14.54 -13.50 4.46
CA LYS A 954 -14.76 -13.67 3.01
C LYS A 954 -16.25 -13.70 2.66
N ILE A 955 -17.04 -14.49 3.41
CA ILE A 955 -18.50 -14.58 3.28
C ILE A 955 -19.14 -13.20 3.49
N GLN A 956 -18.77 -12.49 4.56
CA GLN A 956 -19.31 -11.17 4.84
C GLN A 956 -19.00 -10.15 3.72
N LYS A 957 -17.80 -10.17 3.13
CA LYS A 957 -17.49 -9.35 1.95
C LYS A 957 -18.37 -9.70 0.75
N ALA A 958 -18.68 -10.99 0.55
CA ALA A 958 -19.60 -11.42 -0.50
C ALA A 958 -21.04 -10.96 -0.22
N GLU A 959 -21.52 -11.06 1.02
CA GLU A 959 -22.84 -10.58 1.45
C GLU A 959 -23.02 -9.07 1.21
N HIS A 960 -22.00 -8.28 1.52
CA HIS A 960 -21.99 -6.82 1.32
C HIS A 960 -22.19 -6.39 -0.14
N ILE A 961 -21.93 -7.28 -1.10
CA ILE A 961 -22.15 -7.04 -2.53
C ILE A 961 -23.47 -7.68 -2.97
N LEU A 962 -23.69 -8.94 -2.58
CA LEU A 962 -24.79 -9.75 -3.08
C LEU A 962 -26.14 -9.27 -2.56
N PHE A 963 -26.23 -8.91 -1.29
CA PHE A 963 -27.52 -8.58 -0.68
C PHE A 963 -28.14 -7.26 -1.17
N PRO A 964 -27.37 -6.16 -1.33
CA PRO A 964 -27.89 -4.97 -2.00
C PRO A 964 -28.35 -5.21 -3.44
N ASN A 965 -27.68 -6.08 -4.19
CA ASN A 965 -28.10 -6.44 -5.55
C ASN A 965 -29.42 -7.21 -5.55
N SER A 966 -29.62 -8.14 -4.61
CA SER A 966 -30.91 -8.81 -4.42
C SER A 966 -32.04 -7.84 -4.09
N MET A 967 -31.78 -6.85 -3.23
CA MET A 967 -32.77 -5.83 -2.87
C MET A 967 -33.24 -5.07 -4.10
N ILE A 968 -32.32 -4.61 -4.95
CA ILE A 968 -32.64 -3.88 -6.19
C ILE A 968 -33.40 -4.77 -7.18
N GLU A 969 -32.98 -6.01 -7.36
CA GLU A 969 -33.63 -6.98 -8.26
C GLU A 969 -35.08 -7.25 -7.83
N VAL A 970 -35.32 -7.53 -6.55
CA VAL A 970 -36.67 -7.79 -6.04
C VAL A 970 -37.52 -6.52 -6.09
N ALA A 971 -36.93 -5.35 -5.83
CA ALA A 971 -37.64 -4.09 -6.02
C ALA A 971 -38.06 -3.86 -7.48
N LYS A 972 -37.25 -4.26 -8.48
CA LYS A 972 -37.66 -4.19 -9.89
C LYS A 972 -38.89 -5.05 -10.15
N ARG A 973 -38.91 -6.27 -9.62
CA ARG A 973 -40.05 -7.19 -9.76
C ARG A 973 -41.32 -6.64 -9.12
N ILE A 974 -41.22 -6.00 -7.94
CA ILE A 974 -42.35 -5.31 -7.29
C ILE A 974 -42.87 -4.16 -8.17
N LEU A 975 -41.98 -3.35 -8.74
CA LEU A 975 -42.36 -2.24 -9.61
C LEU A 975 -43.00 -2.70 -10.93
N ASN A 976 -42.50 -3.82 -11.47
CA ASN A 976 -43.05 -4.47 -12.66
C ASN A 976 -44.33 -5.28 -12.39
N LYS A 977 -44.77 -5.38 -11.12
CA LYS A 977 -45.91 -6.21 -10.68
C LYS A 977 -45.75 -7.70 -11.01
N GLU A 978 -44.52 -8.20 -10.98
CA GLU A 978 -44.20 -9.62 -11.16
C GLU A 978 -44.38 -10.43 -9.86
N ILE A 979 -44.41 -9.76 -8.70
CA ILE A 979 -44.57 -10.34 -7.35
C ILE A 979 -45.37 -9.44 -6.41
#